data_AF-A0A6L7X003-F1
#
_entry.id   AF-A0A6L7X003-F1
#
_cell.length_a   1.000
_cell.length_b   1.000
_cell.length_c   1.000
_cell.angle_alpha   90.00
_cell.angle_beta   90.00
_cell.angle_gamma   90.00
#
_symmetry.space_group_name_H-M   'P 1'
#
loop_
_entity.id
_entity.type
_entity.pdbx_description
1 polymer ?
#
loop_
_entity_poly.entity_id
_entity_poly.type
_entity_poly.pdbx_seq_one_letter_code
_entity_poly.pdbx_strand_id
1 'polypeptide(L)'
;RGWLLPAAVAVAAVATVGAVGLMALLDRGVTYGTADLGEIRDTDAPAIGANTFLHREPDPGKVRQELGVLRAAGVGLIRQEFNWAEFEPLDPDERPDLGKDAWVKYDYIVEAARDAGIEILARLDRAPAWATPGFDPRANPWMQAPPADNAEFARFAAEVAARYRGKVRYYQVWNEPNLFGEWGGRPPNPAEYLAMLRAVGGAIRAADPEARIVLAGLAPTIETGPENLSDLLFLRQLYLLGAKGDFDIAASMSYGLWTGPRDVRIDDQRVNFPRAVLWREAMLEFGDAQTPVWATEYGWMSLPAGWTGDPGIWGNHPIEVQAAWTVDGIRRARAQWPWMPTIVIWASRWPEDLDARDPTPYFRLMDKDFTPRPNLEAVRAALGGPVAAGAGLHQETHAAVSYAGPWPRVPSDLASLRLHRQTGVAGATVTFRFDGTDVGLLTRRGPDMGRVLARIDGQDALADALPRNPAGEAILDLYAPSVEPLARIPIATRLPAGTHTLELTVLAESNPASSGGLVIVDGLLVGNARPTWPWLALGGMWAAVGALALWTARSWRGPRRLLARLSWSWMDRRVGPLRLGEVVLAVGAVLYAVLPAGGVVSAWTLIRVLLALGIGVLAVARLRDAALVAVAAIPFVGVIGRTGVFDRPVGEVLLLAVVGAWIMRAFWGGMPHLPPRRWLVAVSAFVVAGVVAAALADYPKFAFRDLRTVILEPAAFFVVLASVLRERSDVRRVLAALVAGAALAALVALALIPFGAVVTEVFPPRVRGTFGSPNNLALVLERAAPVALALALAAGTSTLVSGWCCWGWGRMASTRGFWLLALAVLLVVLVLTWSRGAWLGALVGLAVAARPLWAQVGLKRRLGAVALSLAALAGIVLVTGVDRIGQLLRIGDSGAVSRLAIWDSGWRMGRDSWLFGVGPDNFLTHYREYMRPEAWREPNISHPHNLVLDAWVSLGLIGLLALIAVLVLFWRDWRRIRRVGAGGSDPLAFGLAGAMAAALTHGLVDHTYFLPELAATLWTLAAAVAALAIGRAAEAPDESLWESARHPTT
;
A
#
# COMPACT_ATOMS: atom_id res chain seq x y z
N ARG A 1 17.66 38.85 -8.66
CA ARG A 1 18.25 37.53 -8.33
C ARG A 1 17.87 37.03 -6.93
N GLY A 2 17.92 37.85 -5.87
CA GLY A 2 17.57 37.43 -4.50
C GLY A 2 16.10 37.03 -4.26
N TRP A 3 15.15 37.49 -5.08
CA TRP A 3 13.71 37.22 -4.93
C TRP A 3 13.19 36.00 -5.69
N LEU A 4 13.95 35.49 -6.67
CA LEU A 4 13.49 34.40 -7.55
C LEU A 4 13.33 33.07 -6.81
N LEU A 5 14.26 32.75 -5.91
CA LEU A 5 14.18 31.52 -5.12
C LEU A 5 13.05 31.61 -4.07
N PRO A 6 12.96 32.66 -3.23
CA PRO A 6 11.83 32.82 -2.30
C PRO A 6 10.48 32.78 -3.01
N ALA A 7 10.35 33.43 -4.18
CA ALA A 7 9.13 33.39 -4.97
C ALA A 7 8.81 31.98 -5.49
N ALA A 8 9.80 31.25 -6.02
CA ALA A 8 9.59 29.89 -6.50
C ALA A 8 9.26 28.89 -5.39
N VAL A 9 9.90 29.01 -4.22
CA VAL A 9 9.56 28.21 -3.03
C VAL A 9 8.15 28.52 -2.55
N ALA A 10 7.76 29.81 -2.50
CA ALA A 10 6.41 30.20 -2.12
C ALA A 10 5.36 29.65 -3.08
N VAL A 11 5.59 29.77 -4.40
CA VAL A 11 4.69 29.22 -5.42
C VAL A 11 4.56 27.70 -5.30
N ALA A 12 5.68 26.97 -5.15
CA ALA A 12 5.65 25.52 -5.02
C ALA A 12 4.99 25.07 -3.71
N ALA A 13 5.20 25.78 -2.61
CA ALA A 13 4.52 25.52 -1.35
C ALA A 13 3.00 25.72 -1.48
N VAL A 14 2.57 26.86 -2.06
CA VAL A 14 1.14 27.14 -2.31
C VAL A 14 0.52 26.09 -3.22
N ALA A 15 1.20 25.73 -4.32
CA ALA A 15 0.72 24.70 -5.25
C ALA A 15 0.66 23.31 -4.59
N THR A 16 1.60 22.98 -3.70
CA THR A 16 1.58 21.72 -2.95
C THR A 16 0.42 21.67 -1.97
N VAL A 17 0.22 22.73 -1.19
CA VAL A 17 -0.91 22.83 -0.26
C VAL A 17 -2.23 22.78 -1.04
N GLY A 18 -2.33 23.50 -2.16
CA GLY A 18 -3.49 23.49 -3.03
C GLY A 18 -3.78 22.11 -3.63
N ALA A 19 -2.77 21.41 -4.13
CA ALA A 19 -2.91 20.07 -4.69
C ALA A 19 -3.29 19.03 -3.61
N VAL A 20 -2.66 19.07 -2.44
CA VAL A 20 -3.00 18.18 -1.32
C VAL A 20 -4.44 18.46 -0.84
N GLY A 21 -4.82 19.73 -0.71
CA GLY A 21 -6.19 20.13 -0.36
C GLY A 21 -7.21 19.67 -1.39
N LEU A 22 -6.93 19.84 -2.68
CA LEU A 22 -7.79 19.36 -3.77
C LEU A 22 -7.90 17.84 -3.76
N MET A 23 -6.80 17.11 -3.58
CA MET A 23 -6.82 15.64 -3.50
C MET A 23 -7.63 15.16 -2.29
N ALA A 24 -7.49 15.80 -1.13
CA ALA A 24 -8.30 15.48 0.04
C ALA A 24 -9.80 15.72 -0.22
N LEU A 25 -10.16 16.76 -0.98
CA LEU A 25 -11.54 17.00 -1.39
C LEU A 25 -12.05 15.95 -2.39
N LEU A 26 -11.23 15.58 -3.38
CA LEU A 26 -11.58 14.59 -4.41
C LEU A 26 -11.70 13.17 -3.85
N ASP A 27 -10.87 12.82 -2.87
CA ASP A 27 -10.83 11.49 -2.27
C ASP A 27 -11.86 11.30 -1.15
N ARG A 28 -12.56 12.37 -0.74
CA ARG A 28 -13.52 12.32 0.36
C ARG A 28 -14.72 11.42 0.01
N GLY A 29 -14.94 10.40 0.82
CA GLY A 29 -16.00 9.40 0.62
C GLY A 29 -15.72 8.38 -0.48
N VAL A 30 -14.57 8.45 -1.15
CA VAL A 30 -14.17 7.53 -2.23
C VAL A 30 -13.36 6.36 -1.63
N THR A 31 -13.65 5.14 -2.09
CA THR A 31 -12.84 3.96 -1.76
C THR A 31 -12.05 3.49 -2.98
N TYR A 32 -10.74 3.21 -2.79
CA TYR A 32 -9.83 2.79 -3.85
C TYR A 32 -9.31 1.36 -3.62
N GLY A 33 -9.02 0.66 -4.71
CA GLY A 33 -8.51 -0.71 -4.71
C GLY A 33 -9.46 -1.73 -4.06
N THR A 34 -8.98 -2.97 -3.91
CA THR A 34 -9.74 -4.07 -3.31
C THR A 34 -9.40 -4.34 -1.84
N ALA A 35 -8.24 -3.85 -1.37
CA ALA A 35 -7.74 -4.10 -0.02
C ALA A 35 -8.60 -3.44 1.06
N ASP A 36 -9.03 -2.20 0.82
CA ASP A 36 -9.72 -1.35 1.80
C ASP A 36 -11.26 -1.50 1.77
N LEU A 37 -11.79 -2.41 0.96
CA LEU A 37 -13.24 -2.62 0.83
C LEU A 37 -13.79 -3.30 2.09
N GLY A 38 -14.55 -2.56 2.89
CA GLY A 38 -15.26 -3.11 4.06
C GLY A 38 -16.43 -4.00 3.67
N GLU A 39 -16.86 -4.85 4.61
CA GLU A 39 -18.14 -5.56 4.48
C GLU A 39 -19.30 -4.58 4.67
N ILE A 40 -20.18 -4.53 3.69
CA ILE A 40 -21.44 -3.79 3.74
C ILE A 40 -22.56 -4.82 3.55
N ARG A 41 -23.60 -4.74 4.39
CA ARG A 41 -24.76 -5.64 4.28
C ARG A 41 -25.66 -5.21 3.13
N ASP A 42 -26.45 -6.15 2.62
CA ASP A 42 -27.46 -5.91 1.58
C ASP A 42 -26.87 -5.27 0.28
N THR A 43 -25.61 -5.57 -0.06
CA THR A 43 -24.98 -5.11 -1.32
C THR A 43 -25.46 -5.88 -2.54
N ASP A 44 -26.14 -7.01 -2.34
CA ASP A 44 -26.81 -7.81 -3.38
C ASP A 44 -28.24 -7.32 -3.69
N ALA A 45 -28.72 -6.30 -2.98
CA ALA A 45 -29.97 -5.63 -3.31
C ALA A 45 -29.95 -5.02 -4.72
N PRO A 46 -31.11 -4.87 -5.39
CA PRO A 46 -31.15 -4.26 -6.71
C PRO A 46 -30.59 -2.84 -6.69
N ALA A 47 -29.53 -2.61 -7.48
CA ALA A 47 -28.80 -1.34 -7.44
C ALA A 47 -29.63 -0.11 -7.84
N ILE A 48 -30.66 -0.32 -8.67
CA ILE A 48 -31.51 0.74 -9.23
C ILE A 48 -32.96 0.48 -8.83
N GLY A 49 -33.58 1.50 -8.23
CA GLY A 49 -35.00 1.52 -7.96
C GLY A 49 -35.72 2.76 -8.47
N ALA A 50 -37.04 2.77 -8.33
CA ALA A 50 -37.89 3.92 -8.61
C ALA A 50 -39.00 4.07 -7.56
N ASN A 51 -39.36 5.31 -7.23
CA ASN A 51 -40.52 5.59 -6.40
C ASN A 51 -41.81 5.44 -7.22
N THR A 52 -42.84 4.79 -6.66
CA THR A 52 -44.09 4.48 -7.38
C THR A 52 -45.35 4.82 -6.58
N PHE A 53 -46.39 5.23 -7.30
CA PHE A 53 -47.71 5.54 -6.76
C PHE A 53 -48.78 4.52 -7.22
N LEU A 54 -48.42 3.23 -7.31
CA LEU A 54 -49.29 2.20 -7.88
C LEU A 54 -50.61 2.04 -7.11
N HIS A 55 -50.61 2.31 -5.80
CA HIS A 55 -51.82 2.29 -4.96
C HIS A 55 -52.88 3.34 -5.34
N ARG A 56 -52.51 4.33 -6.16
CA ARG A 56 -53.39 5.38 -6.68
C ARG A 56 -53.86 5.15 -8.11
N GLU A 57 -53.38 4.07 -8.76
CA GLU A 57 -53.79 3.70 -10.11
C GLU A 57 -55.02 2.78 -10.06
N PRO A 58 -56.21 3.23 -10.53
CA PRO A 58 -57.42 2.42 -10.50
C PRO A 58 -57.48 1.33 -11.58
N ASP A 59 -56.57 1.31 -12.55
CA ASP A 59 -56.51 0.27 -13.58
C ASP A 59 -55.39 -0.76 -13.30
N PRO A 60 -55.70 -2.03 -12.99
CA PRO A 60 -54.70 -3.05 -12.70
C PRO A 60 -53.79 -3.34 -13.90
N GLY A 61 -54.30 -3.16 -15.12
CA GLY A 61 -53.52 -3.33 -16.35
C GLY A 61 -52.41 -2.30 -16.46
N LYS A 62 -52.69 -1.05 -16.07
CA LYS A 62 -51.70 0.03 -16.04
C LYS A 62 -50.62 -0.17 -14.97
N VAL A 63 -50.96 -0.76 -13.83
CA VAL A 63 -49.97 -1.17 -12.82
C VAL A 63 -48.95 -2.14 -13.42
N ARG A 64 -49.41 -3.18 -14.14
CA ARG A 64 -48.50 -4.13 -14.81
C ARG A 64 -47.71 -3.49 -15.95
N GLN A 65 -48.33 -2.59 -16.71
CA GLN A 65 -47.65 -1.85 -17.77
C GLN A 65 -46.51 -0.99 -17.19
N GLU A 66 -46.75 -0.28 -16.10
CA GLU A 66 -45.73 0.56 -15.43
C GLU A 66 -44.54 -0.28 -14.96
N LEU A 67 -44.81 -1.40 -14.27
CA LEU A 67 -43.78 -2.33 -13.83
C LEU A 67 -42.98 -2.91 -15.01
N GLY A 68 -43.63 -3.20 -16.13
CA GLY A 68 -42.96 -3.64 -17.35
C GLY A 68 -42.00 -2.58 -17.92
N VAL A 69 -42.43 -1.31 -17.95
CA VAL A 69 -41.59 -0.18 -18.40
C VAL A 69 -40.38 0.00 -17.48
N LEU A 70 -40.59 -0.07 -16.15
CA LEU A 70 -39.52 0.05 -15.17
C LEU A 70 -38.53 -1.11 -15.27
N ARG A 71 -39.01 -2.36 -15.40
CA ARG A 71 -38.15 -3.53 -15.56
C ARG A 71 -37.28 -3.42 -16.81
N ALA A 72 -37.85 -2.97 -17.93
CA ALA A 72 -37.12 -2.75 -19.18
C ALA A 72 -36.06 -1.65 -19.06
N ALA A 73 -36.18 -0.73 -18.10
CA ALA A 73 -35.17 0.30 -17.81
C ALA A 73 -34.08 -0.17 -16.84
N GLY A 74 -34.12 -1.42 -16.37
CA GLY A 74 -33.17 -1.97 -15.39
C GLY A 74 -33.53 -1.71 -13.94
N VAL A 75 -34.75 -1.22 -13.65
CA VAL A 75 -35.26 -1.09 -12.28
C VAL A 75 -35.55 -2.47 -11.72
N GLY A 76 -34.95 -2.78 -10.57
CA GLY A 76 -35.16 -4.03 -9.85
C GLY A 76 -35.82 -3.87 -8.49
N LEU A 77 -36.02 -2.64 -8.02
CA LEU A 77 -36.68 -2.31 -6.75
C LEU A 77 -37.67 -1.17 -6.95
N ILE A 78 -38.87 -1.27 -6.39
CA ILE A 78 -39.78 -0.11 -6.25
C ILE A 78 -39.89 0.30 -4.79
N ARG A 79 -39.86 1.61 -4.53
CA ARG A 79 -40.27 2.17 -3.25
C ARG A 79 -41.75 2.49 -3.34
N GLN A 80 -42.56 1.64 -2.71
CA GLN A 80 -44.01 1.68 -2.77
C GLN A 80 -44.58 2.08 -1.41
N GLU A 81 -45.41 3.13 -1.38
CA GLU A 81 -46.19 3.56 -0.22
C GLU A 81 -47.29 2.54 0.12
N PHE A 82 -47.34 2.13 1.40
CA PHE A 82 -48.37 1.34 2.05
C PHE A 82 -49.05 2.24 3.09
N ASN A 83 -50.10 2.91 2.64
CA ASN A 83 -50.80 3.94 3.40
C ASN A 83 -51.72 3.28 4.44
N TRP A 84 -51.38 3.39 5.73
CA TRP A 84 -52.14 2.73 6.82
C TRP A 84 -53.61 3.18 6.84
N ALA A 85 -53.90 4.45 6.54
CA ALA A 85 -55.27 4.96 6.50
C ALA A 85 -56.16 4.30 5.44
N GLU A 86 -55.61 3.67 4.40
CA GLU A 86 -56.40 2.90 3.43
C GLU A 86 -56.86 1.55 3.97
N PHE A 87 -56.08 0.93 4.88
CA PHE A 87 -56.41 -0.36 5.48
C PHE A 87 -57.43 -0.23 6.61
N GLU A 88 -57.30 0.82 7.41
CA GLU A 88 -58.13 1.07 8.60
C GLU A 88 -58.81 2.46 8.55
N PRO A 89 -59.65 2.73 7.52
CA PRO A 89 -60.27 4.05 7.34
C PRO A 89 -61.34 4.33 8.41
N LEU A 90 -61.61 5.62 8.65
CA LEU A 90 -62.65 6.08 9.57
C LEU A 90 -64.07 5.75 9.05
N ASP A 91 -64.28 5.82 7.74
CA ASP A 91 -65.51 5.41 7.05
C ASP A 91 -65.18 4.29 6.03
N PRO A 92 -65.76 3.08 6.16
CA PRO A 92 -65.56 2.00 5.19
C PRO A 92 -66.01 2.34 3.76
N ASP A 93 -66.88 3.34 3.59
CA ASP A 93 -67.38 3.80 2.28
C ASP A 93 -66.47 4.85 1.61
N GLU A 94 -65.46 5.41 2.31
CA GLU A 94 -64.47 6.37 1.77
C GLU A 94 -63.29 5.69 1.02
N ARG A 95 -63.41 4.41 0.64
CA ARG A 95 -62.31 3.63 0.02
C ARG A 95 -62.21 3.87 -1.50
N PRO A 96 -61.11 4.45 -2.02
CA PRO A 96 -60.89 4.57 -3.45
C PRO A 96 -60.56 3.18 -4.06
N ASP A 97 -61.36 2.79 -5.04
CA ASP A 97 -61.27 1.62 -5.92
C ASP A 97 -59.86 1.40 -6.53
N LEU A 98 -59.36 0.20 -6.86
CA LEU A 98 -59.92 -1.15 -7.08
C LEU A 98 -60.20 -2.00 -5.83
N GLY A 99 -61.45 -2.49 -5.77
CA GLY A 99 -61.92 -3.36 -4.70
C GLY A 99 -62.04 -2.56 -3.42
N LYS A 100 -63.20 -2.57 -2.77
CA LYS A 100 -63.45 -1.84 -1.52
C LYS A 100 -62.57 -2.32 -0.35
N ASP A 101 -61.46 -3.00 -0.60
CA ASP A 101 -60.55 -3.60 0.36
C ASP A 101 -59.09 -3.32 -0.04
N ALA A 102 -58.40 -2.49 0.75
CA ALA A 102 -57.00 -2.18 0.55
C ALA A 102 -56.12 -3.44 0.48
N TRP A 103 -56.47 -4.50 1.21
CA TRP A 103 -55.71 -5.75 1.15
C TRP A 103 -55.69 -6.37 -0.25
N VAL A 104 -56.83 -6.36 -0.95
CA VAL A 104 -56.91 -6.87 -2.34
C VAL A 104 -56.05 -6.03 -3.29
N LYS A 105 -56.07 -4.70 -3.11
CA LYS A 105 -55.27 -3.77 -3.92
C LYS A 105 -53.77 -4.02 -3.74
N TYR A 106 -53.30 -4.09 -2.49
CA TYR A 106 -51.89 -4.30 -2.19
C TYR A 106 -51.42 -5.73 -2.51
N ASP A 107 -52.28 -6.75 -2.35
CA ASP A 107 -52.00 -8.11 -2.83
C ASP A 107 -51.69 -8.10 -4.32
N TYR A 108 -52.52 -7.40 -5.11
CA TYR A 108 -52.32 -7.30 -6.54
C TYR A 108 -50.99 -6.61 -6.89
N ILE A 109 -50.66 -5.50 -6.22
CA ILE A 109 -49.39 -4.79 -6.44
C ILE A 109 -48.19 -5.68 -6.12
N VAL A 110 -48.23 -6.38 -4.98
CA VAL A 110 -47.14 -7.28 -4.56
C VAL A 110 -46.95 -8.44 -5.54
N GLU A 111 -48.04 -9.07 -5.98
CA GLU A 111 -47.95 -10.14 -6.98
C GLU A 111 -47.50 -9.61 -8.36
N ALA A 112 -47.99 -8.44 -8.79
CA ALA A 112 -47.58 -7.85 -10.05
C ALA A 112 -46.08 -7.49 -10.07
N ALA A 113 -45.54 -6.94 -8.96
CA ALA A 113 -44.12 -6.66 -8.83
C ALA A 113 -43.28 -7.95 -8.85
N ARG A 114 -43.74 -8.99 -8.14
CA ARG A 114 -43.10 -10.31 -8.14
C ARG A 114 -43.08 -10.94 -9.53
N ASP A 115 -44.20 -10.89 -10.26
CA ASP A 115 -44.31 -11.39 -11.64
C ASP A 115 -43.33 -10.66 -12.58
N ALA A 116 -43.09 -9.37 -12.34
CA ALA A 116 -42.13 -8.56 -13.09
C ALA A 116 -40.66 -8.77 -12.66
N GLY A 117 -40.42 -9.53 -11.57
CA GLY A 117 -39.08 -9.70 -10.99
C GLY A 117 -38.54 -8.42 -10.36
N ILE A 118 -39.42 -7.61 -9.76
CA ILE A 118 -39.11 -6.36 -9.07
C ILE A 118 -39.38 -6.54 -7.57
N GLU A 119 -38.39 -6.22 -6.73
CA GLU A 119 -38.54 -6.20 -5.28
C GLU A 119 -39.28 -4.95 -4.80
N ILE A 120 -39.82 -5.00 -3.58
CA ILE A 120 -40.54 -3.88 -2.96
C ILE A 120 -39.79 -3.42 -1.70
N LEU A 121 -39.52 -2.12 -1.65
CA LEU A 121 -39.30 -1.36 -0.42
C LEU A 121 -40.65 -0.79 0.02
N ALA A 122 -41.28 -1.44 1.01
CA ALA A 122 -42.57 -1.03 1.55
C ALA A 122 -42.39 0.15 2.51
N ARG A 123 -42.80 1.34 2.08
CA ARG A 123 -42.86 2.54 2.92
C ARG A 123 -44.15 2.50 3.73
N LEU A 124 -44.05 2.23 5.02
CA LEU A 124 -45.19 2.21 5.94
C LEU A 124 -45.35 3.58 6.58
N ASP A 125 -46.50 4.21 6.39
CA ASP A 125 -46.76 5.58 6.86
C ASP A 125 -48.27 5.91 6.85
N ARG A 126 -48.63 7.20 6.94
CA ARG A 126 -49.99 7.74 6.85
C ARG A 126 -50.98 7.12 7.85
N ALA A 127 -50.82 7.46 9.13
CA ALA A 127 -51.74 7.01 10.17
C ALA A 127 -53.20 7.47 9.93
N PRO A 128 -54.19 6.60 10.20
CA PRO A 128 -55.61 6.96 10.06
C PRO A 128 -56.03 8.01 11.08
N ALA A 129 -57.09 8.76 10.76
CA ALA A 129 -57.57 9.87 11.58
C ALA A 129 -57.88 9.48 13.05
N TRP A 130 -58.38 8.26 13.28
CA TRP A 130 -58.67 7.78 14.65
C TRP A 130 -57.40 7.51 15.47
N ALA A 131 -56.27 7.21 14.81
CA ALA A 131 -54.97 7.01 15.44
C ALA A 131 -54.20 8.33 15.66
N THR A 132 -54.71 9.45 15.15
CA THR A 132 -54.12 10.79 15.30
C THR A 132 -55.09 11.77 15.99
N PRO A 133 -55.48 11.56 17.27
CA PRO A 133 -56.39 12.47 17.98
C PRO A 133 -55.92 13.92 17.95
N GLY A 134 -56.77 14.83 17.47
CA GLY A 134 -56.46 16.26 17.36
C GLY A 134 -55.84 16.70 16.04
N PHE A 135 -55.57 15.77 15.12
CA PHE A 135 -55.17 16.04 13.74
C PHE A 135 -56.17 15.38 12.79
N ASP A 136 -56.81 16.16 11.92
CA ASP A 136 -57.66 15.64 10.85
C ASP A 136 -56.89 15.65 9.52
N PRO A 137 -56.50 14.47 9.00
CA PRO A 137 -55.83 14.34 7.71
C PRO A 137 -56.67 14.89 6.54
N ARG A 138 -58.01 14.92 6.65
CA ARG A 138 -58.89 15.46 5.59
C ARG A 138 -58.83 16.98 5.54
N ALA A 139 -58.66 17.64 6.68
CA ALA A 139 -58.50 19.09 6.76
C ALA A 139 -57.09 19.54 6.34
N ASN A 140 -56.09 18.66 6.44
CA ASN A 140 -54.69 18.93 6.10
C ASN A 140 -54.11 17.81 5.22
N PRO A 141 -54.61 17.63 3.98
CA PRO A 141 -54.28 16.46 3.14
C PRO A 141 -52.79 16.37 2.78
N TRP A 142 -52.09 17.51 2.80
CA TRP A 142 -50.65 17.63 2.52
C TRP A 142 -49.76 17.35 3.73
N MET A 143 -50.32 17.21 4.93
CA MET A 143 -49.58 16.94 6.16
C MET A 143 -49.81 15.51 6.63
N GLN A 144 -48.84 14.99 7.37
CA GLN A 144 -48.93 13.68 8.00
C GLN A 144 -48.56 13.79 9.47
N ALA A 145 -49.34 13.15 10.35
CA ALA A 145 -49.11 13.15 11.79
C ALA A 145 -48.76 11.73 12.28
N PRO A 146 -47.76 11.59 13.18
CA PRO A 146 -47.48 10.29 13.81
C PRO A 146 -48.66 9.84 14.66
N PRO A 147 -48.88 8.51 14.81
CA PRO A 147 -49.92 7.98 15.68
C PRO A 147 -49.68 8.37 17.15
N ALA A 148 -50.77 8.49 17.91
CA ALA A 148 -50.68 8.74 19.35
C ALA A 148 -50.15 7.53 20.12
N ASP A 149 -50.34 6.30 19.61
CA ASP A 149 -49.80 5.08 20.18
C ASP A 149 -49.05 4.24 19.13
N ASN A 150 -47.74 4.10 19.32
CA ASN A 150 -46.86 3.31 18.45
C ASN A 150 -47.22 1.82 18.42
N ALA A 151 -47.89 1.29 19.46
CA ALA A 151 -48.32 -0.10 19.48
C ALA A 151 -49.38 -0.40 18.40
N GLU A 152 -50.20 0.57 18.03
CA GLU A 152 -51.21 0.41 16.98
C GLU A 152 -50.57 0.34 15.61
N PHE A 153 -49.62 1.24 15.35
CA PHE A 153 -48.86 1.21 14.10
C PHE A 153 -47.98 -0.05 13.99
N ALA A 154 -47.43 -0.52 15.12
CA ALA A 154 -46.69 -1.77 15.18
C ALA A 154 -47.56 -2.99 14.86
N ARG A 155 -48.85 -3.00 15.26
CA ARG A 155 -49.80 -4.07 14.89
C ARG A 155 -50.04 -4.08 13.38
N PHE A 156 -50.38 -2.93 12.79
CA PHE A 156 -50.54 -2.80 11.35
C PHE A 156 -49.29 -3.28 10.58
N ALA A 157 -48.12 -2.79 10.99
CA ALA A 157 -46.87 -3.16 10.34
C ALA A 157 -46.56 -4.67 10.46
N ALA A 158 -46.88 -5.29 11.60
CA ALA A 158 -46.76 -6.73 11.79
C ALA A 158 -47.75 -7.52 10.91
N GLU A 159 -48.97 -7.03 10.69
CA GLU A 159 -49.93 -7.65 9.78
C GLU A 159 -49.45 -7.60 8.33
N VAL A 160 -48.94 -6.44 7.88
CA VAL A 160 -48.32 -6.30 6.55
C VAL A 160 -47.14 -7.26 6.40
N ALA A 161 -46.23 -7.29 7.38
CA ALA A 161 -45.05 -8.16 7.36
C ALA A 161 -45.42 -9.66 7.37
N ALA A 162 -46.40 -10.06 8.19
CA ALA A 162 -46.89 -11.44 8.24
C ALA A 162 -47.54 -11.85 6.92
N ARG A 163 -48.34 -10.96 6.31
CA ARG A 163 -49.04 -11.23 5.05
C ARG A 163 -48.08 -11.40 3.88
N TYR A 164 -47.05 -10.56 3.80
CA TYR A 164 -46.09 -10.53 2.69
C TYR A 164 -44.76 -11.19 3.01
N ARG A 165 -44.71 -12.02 4.07
CA ARG A 165 -43.52 -12.80 4.44
C ARG A 165 -42.97 -13.59 3.25
N GLY A 166 -41.68 -13.41 2.96
CA GLY A 166 -41.01 -14.03 1.81
C GLY A 166 -41.36 -13.42 0.45
N LYS A 167 -42.19 -12.37 0.39
CA LYS A 167 -42.49 -11.58 -0.81
C LYS A 167 -41.95 -10.15 -0.72
N VAL A 168 -41.97 -9.55 0.46
CA VAL A 168 -41.43 -8.22 0.75
C VAL A 168 -40.38 -8.33 1.83
N ARG A 169 -39.15 -7.89 1.53
CA ARG A 169 -37.99 -7.98 2.42
C ARG A 169 -37.68 -6.67 3.14
N TYR A 170 -37.95 -5.53 2.51
CA TYR A 170 -37.52 -4.22 3.00
C TYR A 170 -38.71 -3.38 3.46
N TYR A 171 -38.69 -2.93 4.70
CA TYR A 171 -39.75 -2.13 5.31
C TYR A 171 -39.19 -0.80 5.81
N GLN A 172 -39.56 0.29 5.16
CA GLN A 172 -39.24 1.64 5.61
C GLN A 172 -40.28 2.12 6.62
N VAL A 173 -39.82 2.54 7.79
CA VAL A 173 -40.67 3.04 8.87
C VAL A 173 -40.72 4.56 8.80
N TRP A 174 -41.86 5.09 8.34
CA TRP A 174 -42.16 6.51 8.15
C TRP A 174 -41.43 7.19 6.98
N ASN A 175 -41.74 8.48 6.77
CA ASN A 175 -41.12 9.35 5.78
C ASN A 175 -40.85 10.74 6.39
N GLU A 176 -39.66 11.28 6.16
CA GLU A 176 -39.27 12.66 6.48
C GLU A 176 -39.69 13.17 7.89
N PRO A 177 -39.48 12.40 8.97
CA PRO A 177 -39.83 12.82 10.33
C PRO A 177 -39.06 14.08 10.80
N ASN A 178 -38.09 14.52 9.99
CA ASN A 178 -37.30 15.71 10.20
C ASN A 178 -37.93 16.99 9.62
N LEU A 179 -39.12 16.92 9.03
CA LEU A 179 -39.90 18.07 8.55
C LEU A 179 -41.16 18.32 9.39
N PHE A 180 -41.52 19.58 9.58
CA PHE A 180 -42.71 20.01 10.33
C PHE A 180 -44.01 19.39 9.81
N GLY A 181 -44.21 19.45 8.49
CA GLY A 181 -45.43 18.96 7.82
C GLY A 181 -45.60 17.45 7.88
N GLU A 182 -44.49 16.72 8.05
CA GLU A 182 -44.41 15.26 8.08
C GLU A 182 -44.41 14.70 9.52
N TRP A 183 -44.52 15.61 10.52
CA TRP A 183 -44.57 15.28 11.95
C TRP A 183 -45.78 15.91 12.68
N GLY A 184 -46.89 16.09 11.95
CA GLY A 184 -48.18 16.54 12.48
C GLY A 184 -48.23 18.02 12.83
N GLY A 185 -47.41 18.84 12.18
CA GLY A 185 -47.27 20.26 12.52
C GLY A 185 -46.62 20.47 13.89
N ARG A 186 -45.74 19.55 14.29
CA ARG A 186 -44.96 19.62 15.53
C ARG A 186 -43.47 19.66 15.18
N PRO A 187 -42.62 20.28 16.02
CA PRO A 187 -41.19 20.21 15.87
C PRO A 187 -40.69 18.76 15.74
N PRO A 188 -39.79 18.46 14.78
CA PRO A 188 -39.17 17.16 14.64
C PRO A 188 -38.54 16.65 15.95
N ASN A 189 -38.81 15.39 16.28
CA ASN A 189 -38.33 14.78 17.52
C ASN A 189 -37.69 13.41 17.27
N PRO A 190 -36.34 13.34 17.21
CA PRO A 190 -35.62 12.07 17.00
C PRO A 190 -35.90 11.00 18.07
N ALA A 191 -36.19 11.39 19.31
CA ALA A 191 -36.48 10.43 20.38
C ALA A 191 -37.86 9.78 20.22
N GLU A 192 -38.89 10.57 19.86
CA GLU A 192 -40.22 10.03 19.52
C GLU A 192 -40.15 9.11 18.29
N TYR A 193 -39.42 9.53 17.25
CA TYR A 193 -39.22 8.71 16.06
C TYR A 193 -38.48 7.40 16.40
N LEU A 194 -37.43 7.43 17.23
CA LEU A 194 -36.72 6.22 17.64
C LEU A 194 -37.63 5.26 18.43
N ALA A 195 -38.52 5.78 19.28
CA ALA A 195 -39.49 4.96 19.99
C ALA A 195 -40.47 4.26 19.01
N MET A 196 -40.91 4.98 17.96
CA MET A 196 -41.72 4.41 16.89
C MET A 196 -40.93 3.33 16.12
N LEU A 197 -39.71 3.64 15.68
CA LEU A 197 -38.85 2.72 14.95
C LEU A 197 -38.63 1.40 15.70
N ARG A 198 -38.38 1.46 17.02
CA ARG A 198 -38.20 0.27 17.87
C ARG A 198 -39.48 -0.56 18.01
N ALA A 199 -40.62 0.10 18.24
CA ALA A 199 -41.89 -0.60 18.38
C ALA A 199 -42.29 -1.29 17.06
N VAL A 200 -42.26 -0.54 15.96
CA VAL A 200 -42.66 -1.01 14.63
C VAL A 200 -41.66 -2.04 14.10
N GLY A 201 -40.36 -1.75 14.16
CA GLY A 201 -39.31 -2.65 13.69
C GLY A 201 -39.26 -3.95 14.49
N GLY A 202 -39.47 -3.89 15.81
CA GLY A 202 -39.58 -5.08 16.65
C GLY A 202 -40.77 -5.97 16.27
N ALA A 203 -41.93 -5.37 16.00
CA ALA A 203 -43.13 -6.09 15.60
C ALA A 203 -43.00 -6.71 14.19
N ILE A 204 -42.40 -5.98 13.24
CA ILE A 204 -42.08 -6.50 11.89
C ILE A 204 -41.15 -7.72 12.00
N ARG A 205 -40.05 -7.64 12.75
CA ARG A 205 -39.12 -8.77 12.90
C ARG A 205 -39.73 -9.97 13.62
N ALA A 206 -40.69 -9.74 14.52
CA ALA A 206 -41.42 -10.82 15.17
C ALA A 206 -42.34 -11.57 14.19
N ALA A 207 -42.94 -10.85 13.23
CA ALA A 207 -43.79 -11.42 12.18
C ALA A 207 -42.96 -12.08 11.06
N ASP A 208 -41.85 -11.45 10.65
CA ASP A 208 -40.91 -11.95 9.66
C ASP A 208 -39.45 -11.73 10.09
N PRO A 209 -38.76 -12.75 10.63
CA PRO A 209 -37.38 -12.63 11.08
C PRO A 209 -36.35 -12.24 10.01
N GLU A 210 -36.67 -12.46 8.73
CA GLU A 210 -35.81 -12.11 7.59
C GLU A 210 -36.02 -10.66 7.11
N ALA A 211 -37.03 -9.96 7.65
CA ALA A 211 -37.34 -8.59 7.28
C ALA A 211 -36.20 -7.63 7.66
N ARG A 212 -35.91 -6.71 6.74
CA ARG A 212 -34.88 -5.68 6.87
C ARG A 212 -35.57 -4.34 7.16
N ILE A 213 -35.19 -3.70 8.26
CA ILE A 213 -35.78 -2.44 8.70
C ILE A 213 -35.00 -1.28 8.08
N VAL A 214 -35.68 -0.47 7.27
CA VAL A 214 -35.11 0.71 6.63
C VAL A 214 -35.53 1.95 7.42
N LEU A 215 -34.56 2.83 7.70
CA LEU A 215 -34.82 4.11 8.35
C LEU A 215 -35.81 4.93 7.51
N ALA A 216 -36.53 5.88 8.11
CA ALA A 216 -37.26 6.88 7.37
C ALA A 216 -36.29 7.61 6.42
N GLY A 217 -36.74 7.85 5.18
CA GLY A 217 -36.03 8.78 4.29
C GLY A 217 -36.03 10.15 4.94
N LEU A 218 -34.84 10.67 5.29
CA LEU A 218 -34.75 12.01 5.88
C LEU A 218 -34.58 13.04 4.78
N ALA A 219 -35.41 14.08 4.83
CA ALA A 219 -35.39 15.19 3.89
C ALA A 219 -34.07 15.97 4.02
N PRO A 220 -33.37 16.30 2.94
CA PRO A 220 -32.09 16.95 3.06
C PRO A 220 -32.28 18.46 3.29
N THR A 221 -31.97 18.92 4.50
CA THR A 221 -32.05 20.34 4.90
C THR A 221 -30.85 20.72 5.77
N ILE A 222 -30.60 22.02 5.89
CA ILE A 222 -29.56 22.60 6.76
C ILE A 222 -30.16 23.27 8.01
N GLU A 223 -31.49 23.24 8.15
CA GLU A 223 -32.20 23.86 9.25
C GLU A 223 -31.87 23.22 10.59
N THR A 224 -31.96 24.01 11.66
CA THR A 224 -31.60 23.57 13.03
C THR A 224 -32.77 23.66 14.00
N GLY A 225 -33.99 23.75 13.49
CA GLY A 225 -35.23 23.88 14.25
C GLY A 225 -35.81 25.31 14.34
N PRO A 226 -37.02 25.46 14.91
CA PRO A 226 -37.85 24.37 15.45
C PRO A 226 -38.71 23.66 14.40
N GLU A 227 -38.93 24.24 13.23
CA GLU A 227 -39.86 23.68 12.22
C GLU A 227 -39.25 22.46 11.52
N ASN A 228 -38.03 22.56 11.01
CA ASN A 228 -37.33 21.45 10.37
C ASN A 228 -35.97 21.20 11.01
N LEU A 229 -35.47 19.97 10.91
CA LEU A 229 -34.17 19.59 11.42
C LEU A 229 -33.32 18.96 10.31
N SER A 230 -32.07 19.40 10.24
CA SER A 230 -31.05 18.86 9.35
C SER A 230 -31.00 17.34 9.47
N ASP A 231 -31.00 16.68 8.32
CA ASP A 231 -30.88 15.24 8.17
C ASP A 231 -29.67 14.68 8.94
N LEU A 232 -28.53 15.38 8.89
CA LEU A 232 -27.31 15.01 9.61
C LEU A 232 -27.46 15.17 11.13
N LEU A 233 -28.13 16.23 11.60
CA LEU A 233 -28.36 16.44 13.03
C LEU A 233 -29.34 15.40 13.56
N PHE A 234 -30.41 15.11 12.82
CA PHE A 234 -31.39 14.09 13.16
C PHE A 234 -30.73 12.71 13.26
N LEU A 235 -29.95 12.30 12.25
CA LEU A 235 -29.20 11.04 12.25
C LEU A 235 -28.23 10.92 13.43
N ARG A 236 -27.42 11.96 13.69
CA ARG A 236 -26.48 11.96 14.84
C ARG A 236 -27.21 11.86 16.17
N GLN A 237 -28.36 12.53 16.32
CA GLN A 237 -29.18 12.41 17.52
C GLN A 237 -29.72 10.99 17.70
N LEU A 238 -30.14 10.31 16.63
CA LEU A 238 -30.54 8.89 16.71
C LEU A 238 -29.39 8.02 17.22
N TYR A 239 -28.17 8.18 16.68
CA TYR A 239 -27.01 7.42 17.17
C TYR A 239 -26.65 7.74 18.62
N LEU A 240 -26.73 9.02 19.04
CA LEU A 240 -26.53 9.41 20.44
C LEU A 240 -27.57 8.78 21.38
N LEU A 241 -28.79 8.55 20.90
CA LEU A 241 -29.86 7.84 21.62
C LEU A 241 -29.74 6.30 21.52
N GLY A 242 -28.67 5.80 20.89
CA GLY A 242 -28.37 4.38 20.79
C GLY A 242 -29.12 3.64 19.68
N ALA A 243 -29.44 4.31 18.56
CA ALA A 243 -30.18 3.69 17.44
C ALA A 243 -29.39 2.63 16.65
N LYS A 244 -28.09 2.43 16.92
CA LYS A 244 -27.27 1.46 16.20
C LYS A 244 -27.81 0.05 16.39
N GLY A 245 -28.22 -0.60 15.29
CA GLY A 245 -28.83 -1.93 15.30
C GLY A 245 -30.36 -1.93 15.37
N ASP A 246 -31.00 -0.77 15.57
CA ASP A 246 -32.47 -0.64 15.47
C ASP A 246 -32.95 -0.61 14.01
N PHE A 247 -32.07 -0.28 13.07
CA PHE A 247 -32.31 -0.33 11.62
C PHE A 247 -31.18 -1.10 10.91
N ASP A 248 -31.50 -1.63 9.75
CA ASP A 248 -30.59 -2.40 8.88
C ASP A 248 -30.01 -1.57 7.73
N ILE A 249 -30.72 -0.51 7.31
CA ILE A 249 -30.37 0.33 6.17
C ILE A 249 -30.68 1.80 6.53
N ALA A 250 -29.69 2.68 6.36
CA ALA A 250 -29.90 4.12 6.47
C ALA A 250 -30.52 4.66 5.16
N ALA A 251 -31.52 5.53 5.27
CA ALA A 251 -32.25 6.06 4.13
C ALA A 251 -31.99 7.56 3.97
N SER A 252 -31.07 7.91 3.07
CA SER A 252 -30.78 9.30 2.72
C SER A 252 -31.57 9.71 1.48
N MET A 253 -32.10 10.92 1.46
CA MET A 253 -32.66 11.51 0.24
C MET A 253 -31.58 12.36 -0.45
N SER A 254 -31.07 11.87 -1.58
CA SER A 254 -29.85 12.37 -2.24
C SER A 254 -30.18 13.19 -3.49
N TYR A 255 -30.93 14.28 -3.32
CA TYR A 255 -31.24 15.21 -4.40
C TYR A 255 -30.01 16.00 -4.86
N GLY A 256 -29.87 16.19 -6.18
CA GLY A 256 -28.78 17.01 -6.72
C GLY A 256 -29.05 18.53 -6.72
N LEU A 257 -30.33 18.90 -6.60
CA LEU A 257 -30.82 20.28 -6.52
C LEU A 257 -30.22 21.17 -7.63
N TRP A 258 -29.55 22.27 -7.29
CA TRP A 258 -28.96 23.22 -8.24
C TRP A 258 -27.58 22.80 -8.81
N THR A 259 -27.06 21.62 -8.47
CA THR A 259 -25.70 21.21 -8.83
C THR A 259 -25.65 19.87 -9.53
N GLY A 260 -24.66 19.69 -10.41
CA GLY A 260 -24.47 18.43 -11.12
C GLY A 260 -23.88 17.33 -10.23
N PRO A 261 -23.99 16.06 -10.65
CA PRO A 261 -23.57 14.89 -9.86
C PRO A 261 -22.07 14.81 -9.62
N ARG A 262 -21.23 15.60 -10.33
CA ARG A 262 -19.78 15.67 -10.15
C ARG A 262 -19.33 16.80 -9.22
N ASP A 263 -20.25 17.46 -8.51
CA ASP A 263 -19.87 18.43 -7.48
C ASP A 263 -19.04 17.73 -6.39
N VAL A 264 -17.92 18.34 -6.01
CA VAL A 264 -16.99 17.80 -4.99
C VAL A 264 -17.06 18.60 -3.70
N ARG A 265 -17.89 19.64 -3.65
CA ARG A 265 -18.12 20.44 -2.44
C ARG A 265 -19.04 19.67 -1.51
N ILE A 266 -18.47 19.20 -0.40
CA ILE A 266 -19.16 18.44 0.64
C ILE A 266 -19.05 19.26 1.93
N ASP A 267 -20.16 19.82 2.37
CA ASP A 267 -20.24 20.75 3.50
C ASP A 267 -21.59 20.59 4.20
N ASP A 268 -21.62 20.72 5.54
CA ASP A 268 -22.83 20.50 6.31
C ASP A 268 -23.87 21.63 6.15
N GLN A 269 -23.47 22.81 5.68
CA GLN A 269 -24.33 23.94 5.30
C GLN A 269 -24.74 23.91 3.82
N ARG A 270 -24.49 22.80 3.12
CA ARG A 270 -24.86 22.62 1.72
C ARG A 270 -25.71 21.37 1.53
N VAL A 271 -26.77 21.52 0.73
CA VAL A 271 -27.51 20.41 0.18
C VAL A 271 -27.15 20.20 -1.28
N ASN A 272 -26.65 19.01 -1.59
CA ASN A 272 -26.35 18.52 -2.93
C ASN A 272 -26.19 16.99 -2.89
N PHE A 273 -26.10 16.36 -4.06
CA PHE A 273 -25.94 14.91 -4.20
C PHE A 273 -24.81 14.29 -3.33
N PRO A 274 -23.57 14.84 -3.30
CA PRO A 274 -22.49 14.25 -2.51
C PRO A 274 -22.63 14.48 -0.98
N ARG A 275 -23.68 15.17 -0.49
CA ARG A 275 -23.97 15.30 0.94
C ARG A 275 -24.13 13.94 1.63
N ALA A 276 -24.56 12.90 0.90
CA ALA A 276 -24.61 11.53 1.41
C ALA A 276 -23.26 11.00 1.93
N VAL A 277 -22.12 11.58 1.52
CA VAL A 277 -20.82 11.27 2.11
C VAL A 277 -20.78 11.67 3.60
N LEU A 278 -21.42 12.76 3.99
CA LEU A 278 -21.51 13.20 5.40
C LEU A 278 -22.35 12.24 6.25
N TRP A 279 -23.36 11.61 5.65
CA TRP A 279 -24.09 10.52 6.31
C TRP A 279 -23.15 9.37 6.63
N ARG A 280 -22.38 8.92 5.63
CA ARG A 280 -21.41 7.85 5.83
C ARG A 280 -20.38 8.21 6.90
N GLU A 281 -19.84 9.41 6.88
CA GLU A 281 -18.90 9.89 7.89
C GLU A 281 -19.52 9.93 9.30
N ALA A 282 -20.76 10.40 9.43
CA ALA A 282 -21.47 10.39 10.70
C ALA A 282 -21.70 8.96 11.21
N MET A 283 -22.08 8.01 10.36
CA MET A 283 -22.23 6.60 10.77
C MET A 283 -20.90 6.00 11.23
N LEU A 284 -19.79 6.31 10.55
CA LEU A 284 -18.45 5.86 10.92
C LEU A 284 -17.99 6.44 12.26
N GLU A 285 -18.37 7.69 12.59
CA GLU A 285 -18.12 8.32 13.90
C GLU A 285 -18.69 7.47 15.06
N PHE A 286 -19.84 6.83 14.85
CA PHE A 286 -20.48 5.92 15.81
C PHE A 286 -20.11 4.43 15.60
N GLY A 287 -19.07 4.16 14.82
CA GLY A 287 -18.55 2.82 14.55
C GLY A 287 -19.50 1.94 13.74
N ASP A 288 -20.43 2.52 12.97
CA ASP A 288 -21.39 1.80 12.14
C ASP A 288 -20.89 1.73 10.68
N ALA A 289 -19.92 0.85 10.46
CA ALA A 289 -19.29 0.68 9.16
C ALA A 289 -20.04 -0.29 8.23
N GLN A 290 -20.86 -1.22 8.75
CA GLN A 290 -21.47 -2.29 7.97
C GLN A 290 -22.87 -1.97 7.43
N THR A 291 -23.55 -0.98 8.02
CA THR A 291 -24.88 -0.56 7.59
C THR A 291 -24.78 0.23 6.27
N PRO A 292 -25.48 -0.18 5.19
CA PRO A 292 -25.51 0.56 3.94
C PRO A 292 -26.33 1.85 4.07
N VAL A 293 -26.04 2.81 3.19
CA VAL A 293 -26.88 3.99 2.95
C VAL A 293 -27.59 3.80 1.62
N TRP A 294 -28.92 3.82 1.59
CA TRP A 294 -29.68 3.85 0.34
C TRP A 294 -30.10 5.28 0.03
N ALA A 295 -29.98 5.67 -1.24
CA ALA A 295 -30.60 6.90 -1.71
C ALA A 295 -32.07 6.61 -2.01
N THR A 296 -32.97 6.80 -1.03
CA THR A 296 -34.39 6.44 -1.17
C THR A 296 -35.19 7.41 -2.04
N GLU A 297 -34.65 8.61 -2.24
CA GLU A 297 -35.07 9.55 -3.28
C GLU A 297 -33.84 10.17 -3.93
N TYR A 298 -33.85 10.22 -5.26
CA TYR A 298 -32.73 10.67 -6.07
C TYR A 298 -33.23 11.29 -7.37
N GLY A 299 -32.70 12.46 -7.73
CA GLY A 299 -32.99 13.06 -9.02
C GLY A 299 -32.70 14.54 -9.12
N TRP A 300 -33.03 15.07 -10.30
CA TRP A 300 -33.09 16.49 -10.64
C TRP A 300 -34.44 16.76 -11.29
N MET A 301 -34.93 17.99 -11.19
CA MET A 301 -36.22 18.39 -11.77
C MET A 301 -36.02 19.16 -13.08
N SER A 302 -36.97 19.00 -14.01
CA SER A 302 -37.02 19.73 -15.28
C SER A 302 -38.42 20.21 -15.60
N LEU A 303 -38.66 21.51 -15.34
CA LEU A 303 -39.93 22.19 -15.61
C LEU A 303 -40.09 22.50 -17.10
N PRO A 304 -41.33 22.51 -17.62
CA PRO A 304 -41.59 22.81 -19.02
C PRO A 304 -41.25 24.26 -19.35
N ALA A 305 -40.95 24.52 -20.63
CA ALA A 305 -40.73 25.87 -21.11
C ALA A 305 -41.99 26.73 -20.87
N GLY A 306 -41.82 27.90 -20.27
CA GLY A 306 -42.93 28.80 -19.94
C GLY A 306 -43.69 28.45 -18.65
N TRP A 307 -43.12 27.67 -17.74
CA TRP A 307 -43.71 27.38 -16.42
C TRP A 307 -44.17 28.64 -15.68
N THR A 308 -45.44 28.66 -15.28
CA THR A 308 -46.09 29.74 -14.50
C THR A 308 -46.60 29.28 -13.14
N GLY A 309 -46.35 28.02 -12.77
CA GLY A 309 -46.73 27.45 -11.48
C GLY A 309 -45.79 27.87 -10.35
N ASP A 310 -45.83 27.16 -9.24
CA ASP A 310 -45.02 27.46 -8.07
C ASP A 310 -43.52 27.23 -8.35
N PRO A 311 -42.63 28.03 -7.76
CA PRO A 311 -41.20 27.87 -7.97
C PRO A 311 -40.74 26.52 -7.39
N GLY A 312 -40.12 25.69 -8.23
CA GLY A 312 -39.58 24.41 -7.77
C GLY A 312 -38.38 24.59 -6.85
N ILE A 313 -38.54 24.20 -5.58
CA ILE A 313 -37.49 24.27 -4.55
C ILE A 313 -36.36 23.26 -4.75
N TRP A 314 -36.48 22.37 -5.73
CA TRP A 314 -35.49 21.33 -6.03
C TRP A 314 -34.53 21.65 -7.18
N GLY A 315 -34.43 22.92 -7.56
CA GLY A 315 -33.69 23.38 -8.73
C GLY A 315 -34.40 23.04 -10.05
N ASN A 316 -34.10 23.76 -11.12
CA ASN A 316 -34.72 23.55 -12.44
C ASN A 316 -33.66 23.50 -13.53
N HIS A 317 -33.64 22.43 -14.31
CA HIS A 317 -32.63 22.19 -15.35
C HIS A 317 -33.27 21.83 -16.68
N PRO A 318 -32.59 22.10 -17.81
CA PRO A 318 -33.00 21.59 -19.11
C PRO A 318 -33.19 20.07 -19.08
N ILE A 319 -34.13 19.55 -19.86
CA ILE A 319 -34.53 18.15 -19.82
C ILE A 319 -33.38 17.20 -20.20
N GLU A 320 -32.49 17.65 -21.08
CA GLU A 320 -31.28 16.93 -21.48
C GLU A 320 -30.26 16.86 -20.34
N VAL A 321 -30.18 17.91 -19.53
CA VAL A 321 -29.32 17.97 -18.34
C VAL A 321 -29.87 17.06 -17.25
N GLN A 322 -31.19 17.06 -17.02
CA GLN A 322 -31.85 16.11 -16.12
C GLN A 322 -31.50 14.67 -16.52
N ALA A 323 -31.69 14.33 -17.79
CA ALA A 323 -31.41 12.99 -18.31
C ALA A 323 -29.94 12.57 -18.11
N ALA A 324 -29.00 13.43 -18.47
CA ALA A 324 -27.57 13.14 -18.31
C ALA A 324 -27.17 12.99 -16.83
N TRP A 325 -27.65 13.88 -15.97
CA TRP A 325 -27.28 13.89 -14.56
C TRP A 325 -27.86 12.73 -13.76
N THR A 326 -29.08 12.27 -14.09
CA THR A 326 -29.67 11.05 -13.54
C THR A 326 -28.77 9.83 -13.79
N VAL A 327 -28.14 9.71 -14.95
CA VAL A 327 -27.22 8.59 -15.23
C VAL A 327 -25.85 8.80 -14.58
N ASP A 328 -25.31 10.02 -14.66
CA ASP A 328 -23.97 10.33 -14.17
C ASP A 328 -23.85 10.20 -12.64
N GLY A 329 -24.89 10.54 -11.88
CA GLY A 329 -24.88 10.34 -10.43
C GLY A 329 -24.91 8.86 -10.04
N ILE A 330 -25.71 8.04 -10.73
CA ILE A 330 -25.72 6.58 -10.53
C ILE A 330 -24.34 5.99 -10.83
N ARG A 331 -23.71 6.36 -11.95
CA ARG A 331 -22.36 5.90 -12.30
C ARG A 331 -21.32 6.32 -11.26
N ARG A 332 -21.39 7.58 -10.78
CA ARG A 332 -20.47 8.07 -9.75
C ARG A 332 -20.60 7.26 -8.46
N ALA A 333 -21.81 7.08 -7.95
CA ALA A 333 -22.04 6.33 -6.72
C ALA A 333 -21.53 4.88 -6.86
N ARG A 334 -21.84 4.20 -7.97
CA ARG A 334 -21.34 2.85 -8.23
C ARG A 334 -19.83 2.76 -8.34
N ALA A 335 -19.15 3.80 -8.84
CA ALA A 335 -17.71 3.81 -8.97
C ALA A 335 -16.97 4.19 -7.66
N GLN A 336 -17.60 5.00 -6.79
CA GLN A 336 -16.91 5.65 -5.67
C GLN A 336 -17.44 5.27 -4.29
N TRP A 337 -18.71 4.89 -4.18
CA TRP A 337 -19.46 4.76 -2.92
C TRP A 337 -19.96 3.33 -2.72
N PRO A 338 -19.08 2.37 -2.42
CA PRO A 338 -19.47 0.97 -2.18
C PRO A 338 -20.45 0.80 -1.00
N TRP A 339 -20.56 1.82 -0.14
CA TRP A 339 -21.49 1.91 0.97
C TRP A 339 -22.89 2.38 0.57
N MET A 340 -23.10 2.78 -0.70
CA MET A 340 -24.40 3.13 -1.29
C MET A 340 -24.76 2.16 -2.42
N PRO A 341 -25.19 0.93 -2.10
CA PRO A 341 -25.48 -0.09 -3.12
C PRO A 341 -26.74 0.23 -3.94
N THR A 342 -27.71 0.95 -3.37
CA THR A 342 -29.04 1.15 -3.95
C THR A 342 -29.39 2.64 -4.11
N ILE A 343 -29.85 3.02 -5.31
CA ILE A 343 -30.35 4.37 -5.63
C ILE A 343 -31.77 4.27 -6.19
N VAL A 344 -32.71 4.98 -5.58
CA VAL A 344 -34.13 4.97 -5.94
C VAL A 344 -34.52 6.32 -6.56
N ILE A 345 -34.82 6.31 -7.85
CA ILE A 345 -35.15 7.51 -8.63
C ILE A 345 -36.51 8.05 -8.14
N TRP A 346 -36.54 9.34 -7.81
CA TRP A 346 -37.77 10.12 -7.67
C TRP A 346 -38.08 10.70 -9.05
N ALA A 347 -39.14 10.29 -9.76
CA ALA A 347 -40.08 9.18 -9.49
C ALA A 347 -40.50 8.49 -10.81
N SER A 348 -41.31 7.45 -10.77
CA SER A 348 -41.77 6.69 -11.95
C SER A 348 -42.80 7.46 -12.80
N ARG A 349 -44.06 7.49 -12.38
CA ARG A 349 -45.22 8.07 -13.07
C ARG A 349 -46.22 8.63 -12.05
N TRP A 350 -46.94 9.69 -12.43
CA TRP A 350 -48.12 10.15 -11.69
C TRP A 350 -49.40 9.62 -12.38
N PRO A 351 -50.25 8.83 -11.69
CA PRO A 351 -51.47 8.29 -12.29
C PRO A 351 -52.61 9.32 -12.42
N GLU A 352 -52.64 10.35 -11.58
CA GLU A 352 -53.67 11.39 -11.60
C GLU A 352 -53.36 12.55 -12.56
N ASP A 353 -54.34 13.43 -12.80
CA ASP A 353 -54.09 14.68 -13.51
C ASP A 353 -53.23 15.62 -12.66
N LEU A 354 -52.22 16.22 -13.28
CA LEU A 354 -51.25 17.06 -12.57
C LEU A 354 -51.89 18.42 -12.22
N ASP A 355 -51.66 18.88 -10.99
CA ASP A 355 -51.90 20.29 -10.65
C ASP A 355 -50.96 21.17 -11.49
N ALA A 356 -51.54 22.11 -12.23
CA ALA A 356 -50.80 23.03 -13.09
C ALA A 356 -49.82 23.94 -12.32
N ARG A 357 -49.97 24.03 -10.99
CA ARG A 357 -49.06 24.78 -10.11
C ARG A 357 -47.99 23.94 -9.45
N ASP A 358 -48.14 22.61 -9.35
CA ASP A 358 -47.23 21.75 -8.60
C ASP A 358 -45.98 21.36 -9.43
N PRO A 359 -44.77 21.75 -9.01
CA PRO A 359 -43.54 21.36 -9.70
C PRO A 359 -43.09 19.92 -9.42
N THR A 360 -43.61 19.25 -8.40
CA THR A 360 -43.17 17.92 -7.92
C THR A 360 -43.19 16.82 -9.00
N PRO A 361 -44.21 16.72 -9.87
CA PRO A 361 -44.28 15.65 -10.87
C PRO A 361 -43.21 15.74 -11.96
N TYR A 362 -42.46 16.84 -12.07
CA TYR A 362 -41.49 17.06 -13.16
C TYR A 362 -40.14 16.37 -12.98
N PHE A 363 -40.04 15.56 -11.93
CA PHE A 363 -39.01 14.53 -11.72
C PHE A 363 -39.27 13.22 -12.48
N ARG A 364 -40.53 12.96 -12.86
CA ARG A 364 -41.00 11.65 -13.35
C ARG A 364 -40.21 11.12 -14.54
N LEU A 365 -40.13 9.79 -14.64
CA LEU A 365 -39.53 9.04 -15.74
C LEU A 365 -40.48 8.95 -16.95
N MET A 366 -41.79 8.97 -16.72
CA MET A 366 -42.78 8.90 -17.80
C MET A 366 -44.03 9.72 -17.46
N ASP A 367 -44.74 10.15 -18.50
CA ASP A 367 -46.02 10.85 -18.37
C ASP A 367 -47.16 9.86 -18.04
N LYS A 368 -48.32 10.39 -17.67
CA LYS A 368 -49.51 9.62 -17.26
C LYS A 368 -49.92 8.55 -18.29
N ASP A 369 -49.72 8.84 -19.58
CA ASP A 369 -50.02 7.99 -20.73
C ASP A 369 -48.87 7.04 -21.13
N PHE A 370 -47.85 6.89 -20.27
CA PHE A 370 -46.64 6.09 -20.49
C PHE A 370 -45.68 6.65 -21.55
N THR A 371 -45.85 7.91 -21.99
CA THR A 371 -44.85 8.56 -22.84
C THR A 371 -43.51 8.67 -22.07
N PRO A 372 -42.42 8.07 -22.58
CA PRO A 372 -41.14 8.09 -21.89
C PRO A 372 -40.51 9.48 -21.95
N ARG A 373 -40.00 9.98 -20.82
CA ARG A 373 -39.21 11.21 -20.79
C ARG A 373 -37.72 10.92 -21.05
N PRO A 374 -36.92 11.90 -21.49
CA PRO A 374 -35.51 11.67 -21.84
C PRO A 374 -34.65 11.03 -20.73
N ASN A 375 -34.96 11.28 -19.46
CA ASN A 375 -34.29 10.63 -18.33
C ASN A 375 -34.58 9.11 -18.25
N LEU A 376 -35.78 8.65 -18.59
CA LEU A 376 -36.09 7.21 -18.68
C LEU A 376 -35.32 6.53 -19.81
N GLU A 377 -35.26 7.16 -20.99
CA GLU A 377 -34.49 6.61 -22.10
C GLU A 377 -32.99 6.59 -21.80
N ALA A 378 -32.46 7.62 -21.12
CA ALA A 378 -31.07 7.65 -20.67
C ALA A 378 -30.77 6.53 -19.66
N VAL A 379 -31.67 6.30 -18.69
CA VAL A 379 -31.57 5.20 -17.72
C VAL A 379 -31.59 3.85 -18.44
N ARG A 380 -32.57 3.63 -19.33
CA ARG A 380 -32.68 2.41 -20.13
C ARG A 380 -31.42 2.15 -20.97
N ALA A 381 -30.90 3.16 -21.66
CA ALA A 381 -29.72 3.03 -22.49
C ALA A 381 -28.45 2.74 -21.67
N ALA A 382 -28.32 3.33 -20.48
CA ALA A 382 -27.14 3.17 -19.64
C ALA A 382 -27.16 1.91 -18.76
N LEU A 383 -28.34 1.44 -18.37
CA LEU A 383 -28.52 0.46 -17.28
C LEU A 383 -29.43 -0.72 -17.64
N GLY A 384 -30.11 -0.70 -18.80
CA GLY A 384 -30.99 -1.80 -19.26
C GLY A 384 -30.26 -3.04 -19.81
N GLY A 385 -28.92 -3.03 -19.85
CA GLY A 385 -28.10 -4.18 -20.25
C GLY A 385 -27.83 -5.19 -19.13
N PRO A 386 -26.97 -6.20 -19.36
CA PRO A 386 -26.56 -7.14 -18.32
C PRO A 386 -25.93 -6.42 -17.12
N VAL A 387 -26.38 -6.79 -15.91
CA VAL A 387 -25.93 -6.17 -14.66
C VAL A 387 -24.42 -6.37 -14.48
N ALA A 388 -23.72 -5.27 -14.21
CA ALA A 388 -22.33 -5.28 -13.81
C ALA A 388 -22.23 -4.76 -12.36
N ALA A 389 -21.42 -5.39 -11.52
CA ALA A 389 -21.14 -4.89 -10.19
C ALA A 389 -20.24 -3.64 -10.24
N GLY A 390 -20.53 -2.62 -9.43
CA GLY A 390 -19.63 -1.46 -9.25
C GLY A 390 -18.52 -1.73 -8.24
N ALA A 391 -17.80 -0.70 -7.80
CA ALA A 391 -16.83 -0.81 -6.72
C ALA A 391 -17.50 -1.31 -5.42
N GLY A 392 -16.89 -2.28 -4.73
CA GLY A 392 -17.47 -2.89 -3.53
C GLY A 392 -17.10 -4.34 -3.31
N LEU A 393 -17.49 -4.85 -2.13
CA LEU A 393 -17.54 -6.29 -1.86
C LEU A 393 -18.97 -6.79 -2.14
N HIS A 394 -19.08 -7.71 -3.08
CA HIS A 394 -20.34 -8.28 -3.56
C HIS A 394 -20.43 -9.73 -3.12
N GLN A 395 -21.57 -10.13 -2.57
CA GLN A 395 -21.81 -11.50 -2.10
C GLN A 395 -21.99 -12.47 -3.28
N GLU A 396 -21.90 -13.77 -3.00
CA GLU A 396 -22.10 -14.88 -3.93
C GLU A 396 -23.54 -14.97 -4.51
N THR A 397 -24.46 -14.15 -4.01
CA THR A 397 -25.85 -13.99 -4.49
C THR A 397 -26.05 -12.82 -5.45
N HIS A 398 -25.06 -11.95 -5.63
CA HIS A 398 -25.21 -10.73 -6.42
C HIS A 398 -25.61 -11.04 -7.87
N ALA A 399 -26.54 -10.25 -8.44
CA ALA A 399 -27.13 -10.51 -9.77
C ALA A 399 -26.13 -10.51 -10.94
N ALA A 400 -24.95 -9.91 -10.76
CA ALA A 400 -23.85 -9.95 -11.72
C ALA A 400 -23.03 -11.26 -11.70
N VAL A 401 -23.35 -12.19 -10.80
CA VAL A 401 -22.71 -13.50 -10.65
C VAL A 401 -23.58 -14.56 -11.32
N SER A 402 -22.97 -15.47 -12.06
CA SER A 402 -23.65 -16.63 -12.66
C SER A 402 -22.81 -17.89 -12.48
N TYR A 403 -23.48 -19.02 -12.28
CA TYR A 403 -22.84 -20.30 -11.96
C TYR A 403 -23.19 -21.34 -13.02
N ALA A 404 -22.19 -22.11 -13.45
CA ALA A 404 -22.34 -23.30 -14.29
C ALA A 404 -21.81 -24.52 -13.52
N GLY A 405 -22.59 -25.60 -13.50
CA GLY A 405 -22.31 -26.77 -12.65
C GLY A 405 -22.84 -26.62 -11.21
N PRO A 406 -22.65 -27.63 -10.34
CA PRO A 406 -23.22 -27.64 -9.01
C PRO A 406 -22.43 -26.71 -8.06
N TRP A 407 -23.09 -25.68 -7.55
CA TRP A 407 -22.56 -24.73 -6.55
C TRP A 407 -23.51 -24.60 -5.36
N PRO A 408 -23.67 -25.64 -4.52
CA PRO A 408 -24.52 -25.54 -3.33
C PRO A 408 -24.12 -24.36 -2.45
N ARG A 409 -25.13 -23.65 -1.96
CA ARG A 409 -24.99 -22.59 -0.96
C ARG A 409 -25.03 -23.22 0.42
N VAL A 410 -24.06 -22.91 1.27
CA VAL A 410 -23.85 -23.58 2.56
C VAL A 410 -23.63 -22.53 3.67
N PRO A 411 -24.28 -22.67 4.84
CA PRO A 411 -23.98 -21.85 6.01
C PRO A 411 -22.57 -22.12 6.57
N SER A 412 -21.86 -21.07 6.97
CA SER A 412 -20.54 -21.20 7.60
C SER A 412 -20.20 -20.00 8.47
N ASP A 413 -19.74 -20.23 9.70
CA ASP A 413 -19.20 -19.17 10.57
C ASP A 413 -17.86 -18.59 10.07
N LEU A 414 -17.26 -19.20 9.04
CA LEU A 414 -16.02 -18.77 8.41
C LEU A 414 -16.24 -17.91 7.16
N ALA A 415 -17.50 -17.73 6.75
CA ALA A 415 -17.88 -16.93 5.59
C ALA A 415 -18.33 -15.51 5.99
N SER A 416 -18.12 -14.56 5.08
CA SER A 416 -18.71 -13.23 5.19
C SER A 416 -20.22 -13.37 5.25
N LEU A 417 -20.87 -12.67 6.19
CA LEU A 417 -22.32 -12.73 6.38
C LEU A 417 -22.91 -14.15 6.53
N ARG A 418 -22.08 -15.14 6.91
CA ARG A 418 -22.41 -16.54 7.28
C ARG A 418 -22.84 -17.49 6.16
N LEU A 419 -22.75 -17.11 4.89
CA LEU A 419 -23.13 -17.97 3.76
C LEU A 419 -22.07 -17.89 2.65
N HIS A 420 -21.80 -19.02 2.00
CA HIS A 420 -20.96 -19.05 0.80
C HIS A 420 -21.47 -20.12 -0.18
N ARG A 421 -20.96 -20.10 -1.41
CA ARG A 421 -21.14 -21.22 -2.36
C ARG A 421 -19.86 -22.01 -2.47
N GLN A 422 -19.98 -23.33 -2.61
CA GLN A 422 -18.82 -24.22 -2.71
C GLN A 422 -19.03 -25.34 -3.71
N THR A 423 -17.95 -25.83 -4.30
CA THR A 423 -17.96 -27.04 -5.14
C THR A 423 -16.58 -27.67 -5.21
N GLY A 424 -16.53 -28.97 -5.47
CA GLY A 424 -15.29 -29.69 -5.83
C GLY A 424 -15.37 -30.33 -7.22
N VAL A 425 -16.40 -29.98 -8.01
CA VAL A 425 -16.64 -30.58 -9.32
C VAL A 425 -15.78 -29.87 -10.37
N ALA A 426 -14.86 -30.61 -10.97
CA ALA A 426 -14.03 -30.11 -12.06
C ALA A 426 -14.89 -29.62 -13.23
N GLY A 427 -14.50 -28.48 -13.81
CA GLY A 427 -15.23 -27.82 -14.90
C GLY A 427 -16.45 -27.01 -14.45
N ALA A 428 -16.81 -26.99 -13.16
CA ALA A 428 -17.77 -26.03 -12.65
C ALA A 428 -17.19 -24.61 -12.71
N THR A 429 -18.00 -23.64 -13.15
CA THR A 429 -17.55 -22.27 -13.42
C THR A 429 -18.39 -21.26 -12.67
N VAL A 430 -17.78 -20.16 -12.23
CA VAL A 430 -18.48 -18.93 -11.83
C VAL A 430 -18.02 -17.79 -12.73
N THR A 431 -18.97 -17.02 -13.25
CA THR A 431 -18.72 -15.81 -14.03
C THR A 431 -19.23 -14.59 -13.28
N PHE A 432 -18.45 -13.51 -13.27
CA PHE A 432 -18.78 -12.26 -12.59
C PHE A 432 -18.51 -11.06 -13.48
N ARG A 433 -19.55 -10.28 -13.76
CA ARG A 433 -19.46 -9.05 -14.55
C ARG A 433 -19.30 -7.84 -13.64
N PHE A 434 -18.30 -7.00 -13.89
CA PHE A 434 -18.00 -5.84 -13.03
C PHE A 434 -17.49 -4.63 -13.82
N ASP A 435 -17.58 -3.44 -13.22
CA ASP A 435 -17.07 -2.17 -13.73
C ASP A 435 -16.02 -1.61 -12.76
N GLY A 436 -14.75 -1.62 -13.16
CA GLY A 436 -13.62 -1.23 -12.30
C GLY A 436 -12.27 -1.63 -12.87
N THR A 437 -11.19 -1.21 -12.23
CA THR A 437 -9.81 -1.51 -12.66
C THR A 437 -9.17 -2.67 -11.90
N ASP A 438 -9.79 -3.10 -10.82
CA ASP A 438 -9.30 -4.14 -9.92
C ASP A 438 -10.40 -5.15 -9.63
N VAL A 439 -10.06 -6.45 -9.58
CA VAL A 439 -10.99 -7.51 -9.15
C VAL A 439 -10.29 -8.53 -8.26
N GLY A 440 -11.01 -9.09 -7.30
CA GLY A 440 -10.50 -10.13 -6.41
C GLY A 440 -11.60 -11.07 -5.91
N LEU A 441 -11.17 -12.14 -5.26
CA LEU A 441 -12.02 -13.15 -4.64
C LEU A 441 -11.86 -13.09 -3.12
N LEU A 442 -12.98 -13.01 -2.41
CA LEU A 442 -13.07 -13.33 -0.99
C LEU A 442 -13.44 -14.82 -0.88
N THR A 443 -12.62 -15.59 -0.15
CA THR A 443 -12.78 -17.04 0.00
C THR A 443 -12.15 -17.54 1.29
N ARG A 444 -12.41 -18.80 1.66
CA ARG A 444 -11.56 -19.54 2.59
C ARG A 444 -10.35 -20.14 1.85
N ARG A 445 -9.20 -20.22 2.50
CA ARG A 445 -8.09 -21.12 2.13
C ARG A 445 -7.90 -22.19 3.19
N GLY A 446 -7.32 -23.33 2.85
CA GLY A 446 -7.19 -24.42 3.80
C GLY A 446 -6.62 -25.71 3.21
N PRO A 447 -6.41 -26.74 4.06
CA PRO A 447 -5.74 -27.96 3.67
C PRO A 447 -6.59 -28.86 2.77
N ASP A 448 -7.89 -28.60 2.62
CA ASP A 448 -8.87 -29.35 1.84
C ASP A 448 -9.22 -28.69 0.49
N MET A 449 -8.56 -27.56 0.18
CA MET A 449 -8.95 -26.68 -0.93
C MET A 449 -8.27 -27.04 -2.26
N GLY A 450 -8.98 -26.75 -3.36
CA GLY A 450 -8.58 -27.05 -4.74
C GLY A 450 -7.95 -25.87 -5.49
N ARG A 451 -7.89 -26.02 -6.81
CA ARG A 451 -7.37 -25.00 -7.73
C ARG A 451 -8.45 -24.49 -8.67
N VAL A 452 -8.27 -23.24 -9.10
CA VAL A 452 -9.18 -22.55 -10.00
C VAL A 452 -8.38 -21.90 -11.12
N LEU A 453 -8.84 -22.07 -12.36
CA LEU A 453 -8.38 -21.30 -13.51
C LEU A 453 -9.13 -19.97 -13.56
N ALA A 454 -8.41 -18.85 -13.64
CA ALA A 454 -9.01 -17.53 -13.69
C ALA A 454 -8.72 -16.83 -15.03
N ARG A 455 -9.75 -16.28 -15.66
CA ARG A 455 -9.64 -15.47 -16.88
C ARG A 455 -10.42 -14.17 -16.72
N ILE A 456 -9.88 -13.08 -17.26
CA ILE A 456 -10.60 -11.82 -17.39
C ILE A 456 -10.83 -11.58 -18.88
N ASP A 457 -12.07 -11.35 -19.28
CA ASP A 457 -12.49 -11.15 -20.68
C ASP A 457 -12.00 -12.27 -21.63
N GLY A 458 -12.01 -13.51 -21.12
CA GLY A 458 -11.53 -14.69 -21.82
C GLY A 458 -10.01 -14.78 -21.96
N GLN A 459 -9.25 -13.86 -21.34
CA GLN A 459 -7.80 -13.81 -21.42
C GLN A 459 -7.16 -14.11 -20.07
N ASP A 460 -6.26 -15.09 -20.06
CA ASP A 460 -5.42 -15.39 -18.91
C ASP A 460 -4.57 -14.18 -18.53
N ALA A 461 -3.93 -13.51 -19.48
CA ALA A 461 -2.95 -12.42 -19.26
C ALA A 461 -3.48 -11.25 -18.41
N LEU A 462 -4.80 -11.00 -18.45
CA LEU A 462 -5.44 -9.91 -17.73
C LEU A 462 -5.66 -10.22 -16.24
N ALA A 463 -5.60 -11.49 -15.81
CA ALA A 463 -5.54 -11.89 -14.40
C ALA A 463 -4.10 -11.72 -13.84
N ASP A 464 -3.62 -10.48 -13.82
CA ASP A 464 -2.21 -10.13 -13.59
C ASP A 464 -1.72 -10.33 -12.15
N ALA A 465 -2.62 -10.55 -11.19
CA ALA A 465 -2.26 -10.77 -9.79
C ALA A 465 -2.03 -12.27 -9.45
N LEU A 466 -2.34 -13.18 -10.37
CA LEU A 466 -2.26 -14.63 -10.16
C LEU A 466 -1.00 -15.26 -10.79
N PRO A 467 -0.45 -16.32 -10.16
CA PRO A 467 0.68 -17.05 -10.73
C PRO A 467 0.29 -17.82 -12.00
N ARG A 468 1.28 -18.11 -12.85
CA ARG A 468 1.11 -18.80 -14.12
C ARG A 468 1.59 -20.25 -14.05
N ASN A 469 0.85 -21.17 -14.66
CA ASN A 469 1.37 -22.52 -14.88
C ASN A 469 2.30 -22.56 -16.12
N PRO A 470 2.99 -23.68 -16.41
CA PRO A 470 3.85 -23.80 -17.59
C PRO A 470 3.15 -23.61 -18.94
N ALA A 471 1.82 -23.71 -19.00
CA ALA A 471 1.01 -23.44 -20.18
C ALA A 471 0.62 -21.96 -20.32
N GLY A 472 0.97 -21.10 -19.35
CA GLY A 472 0.66 -19.67 -19.34
C GLY A 472 -0.71 -19.33 -18.73
N GLU A 473 -1.41 -20.29 -18.16
CA GLU A 473 -2.74 -20.11 -17.58
C GLU A 473 -2.67 -19.48 -16.18
N ALA A 474 -3.62 -18.60 -15.85
CA ALA A 474 -3.69 -17.99 -14.49
C ALA A 474 -4.33 -18.97 -13.51
N ILE A 475 -3.54 -19.52 -12.59
CA ILE A 475 -4.02 -20.52 -11.64
C ILE A 475 -4.05 -19.95 -10.24
N LEU A 476 -5.22 -20.03 -9.60
CA LEU A 476 -5.43 -19.74 -8.20
C LEU A 476 -5.41 -21.05 -7.39
N ASP A 477 -4.37 -21.25 -6.58
CA ASP A 477 -4.29 -22.38 -5.64
C ASP A 477 -4.81 -21.94 -4.26
N LEU A 478 -5.96 -22.50 -3.84
CA LEU A 478 -6.61 -22.17 -2.58
C LEU A 478 -6.05 -22.98 -1.39
N TYR A 479 -5.09 -23.87 -1.61
CA TYR A 479 -4.46 -24.63 -0.55
C TYR A 479 -3.71 -23.72 0.44
N ALA A 480 -3.86 -24.01 1.73
CA ALA A 480 -3.05 -23.49 2.82
C ALA A 480 -2.87 -24.59 3.90
N PRO A 481 -1.73 -24.65 4.61
CA PRO A 481 -1.49 -25.70 5.62
C PRO A 481 -2.43 -25.59 6.84
N SER A 482 -3.03 -24.42 7.06
CA SER A 482 -4.04 -24.14 8.07
C SER A 482 -5.22 -23.42 7.44
N VAL A 483 -6.37 -23.46 8.09
CA VAL A 483 -7.56 -22.73 7.63
C VAL A 483 -7.34 -21.22 7.77
N GLU A 484 -7.52 -20.50 6.67
CA GLU A 484 -7.49 -19.04 6.60
C GLU A 484 -8.89 -18.56 6.13
N PRO A 485 -9.78 -18.14 7.05
CA PRO A 485 -11.09 -17.59 6.68
C PRO A 485 -10.94 -16.19 6.07
N LEU A 486 -11.91 -15.78 5.24
CA LEU A 486 -11.99 -14.43 4.66
C LEU A 486 -10.70 -13.99 3.93
N ALA A 487 -9.99 -14.93 3.31
CA ALA A 487 -8.82 -14.66 2.50
C ALA A 487 -9.22 -13.81 1.28
N ARG A 488 -8.63 -12.62 1.19
CA ARG A 488 -8.83 -11.68 0.09
C ARG A 488 -7.72 -11.89 -0.94
N ILE A 489 -8.08 -12.44 -2.09
CA ILE A 489 -7.14 -12.81 -3.12
C ILE A 489 -7.34 -11.87 -4.32
N PRO A 490 -6.40 -10.96 -4.61
CA PRO A 490 -6.46 -10.16 -5.82
C PRO A 490 -6.31 -11.08 -7.04
N ILE A 491 -7.13 -10.85 -8.07
CA ILE A 491 -7.07 -11.58 -9.34
C ILE A 491 -6.50 -10.68 -10.43
N ALA A 492 -6.96 -9.42 -10.49
CA ALA A 492 -6.38 -8.40 -11.35
C ALA A 492 -6.32 -7.05 -10.63
N THR A 493 -5.29 -6.24 -10.90
CA THR A 493 -5.09 -4.92 -10.25
C THR A 493 -4.80 -3.77 -11.22
N ARG A 494 -4.74 -4.06 -12.54
CA ARG A 494 -4.34 -3.08 -13.56
C ARG A 494 -5.19 -3.17 -14.83
N LEU A 495 -6.48 -3.46 -14.68
CA LEU A 495 -7.38 -3.47 -15.83
C LEU A 495 -7.61 -2.04 -16.33
N PRO A 496 -7.83 -1.85 -17.65
CA PRO A 496 -8.38 -0.60 -18.17
C PRO A 496 -9.66 -0.22 -17.42
N ALA A 497 -9.98 1.07 -17.33
CA ALA A 497 -11.26 1.47 -16.75
C ALA A 497 -12.40 1.03 -17.67
N GLY A 498 -13.36 0.27 -17.14
CA GLY A 498 -14.56 -0.13 -17.85
C GLY A 498 -15.14 -1.44 -17.34
N THR A 499 -16.05 -2.02 -18.13
CA THR A 499 -16.73 -3.26 -17.80
C THR A 499 -15.95 -4.48 -18.26
N HIS A 500 -15.75 -5.43 -17.34
CA HIS A 500 -15.01 -6.66 -17.52
C HIS A 500 -15.82 -7.88 -17.06
N THR A 501 -15.40 -9.07 -17.46
CA THR A 501 -15.96 -10.35 -17.01
C THR A 501 -14.87 -11.23 -16.44
N LEU A 502 -14.96 -11.55 -15.15
CA LEU A 502 -14.16 -12.58 -14.50
C LEU A 502 -14.80 -13.95 -14.69
N GLU A 503 -14.03 -14.93 -15.13
CA GLU A 503 -14.40 -16.34 -15.17
C GLU A 503 -13.45 -17.14 -14.28
N LEU A 504 -14.02 -17.94 -13.38
CA LEU A 504 -13.30 -18.85 -12.48
C LEU A 504 -13.78 -20.28 -12.72
N THR A 505 -12.91 -21.16 -13.18
CA THR A 505 -13.22 -22.55 -13.53
C THR A 505 -12.47 -23.53 -12.62
N VAL A 506 -13.21 -24.41 -11.93
CA VAL A 506 -12.66 -25.38 -10.98
C VAL A 506 -11.87 -26.46 -11.72
N LEU A 507 -10.65 -26.73 -11.26
CA LEU A 507 -9.76 -27.71 -11.87
C LEU A 507 -9.85 -29.08 -11.20
N ALA A 508 -9.59 -30.14 -11.97
CA ALA A 508 -9.55 -31.51 -11.46
C ALA A 508 -8.32 -31.78 -10.57
N GLU A 509 -7.22 -31.09 -10.83
CA GLU A 509 -5.98 -31.23 -10.07
C GLU A 509 -5.94 -30.23 -8.91
N SER A 510 -5.70 -30.73 -7.70
CA SER A 510 -5.42 -29.92 -6.51
C SER A 510 -3.93 -29.92 -6.16
N ASN A 511 -3.55 -29.13 -5.16
CA ASN A 511 -2.20 -29.21 -4.60
C ASN A 511 -1.93 -30.63 -4.07
N PRO A 512 -0.76 -31.26 -4.33
CA PRO A 512 -0.45 -32.60 -3.81
C PRO A 512 -0.50 -32.72 -2.28
N ALA A 513 -0.34 -31.60 -1.56
CA ALA A 513 -0.47 -31.54 -0.11
C ALA A 513 -1.92 -31.33 0.37
N SER A 514 -2.86 -31.08 -0.55
CA SER A 514 -4.27 -30.90 -0.23
C SER A 514 -4.95 -32.24 0.00
N SER A 515 -5.82 -32.30 1.01
CA SER A 515 -6.68 -33.45 1.28
C SER A 515 -7.95 -33.46 0.41
N GLY A 516 -8.18 -32.43 -0.40
CA GLY A 516 -9.38 -32.27 -1.20
C GLY A 516 -9.22 -31.33 -2.40
N GLY A 517 -10.35 -31.03 -3.05
CA GLY A 517 -10.43 -30.15 -4.22
C GLY A 517 -11.48 -29.06 -4.06
N LEU A 518 -11.85 -28.70 -2.84
CA LEU A 518 -12.96 -27.79 -2.59
C LEU A 518 -12.60 -26.36 -3.00
N VAL A 519 -13.52 -25.69 -3.69
CA VAL A 519 -13.44 -24.28 -4.06
C VAL A 519 -14.64 -23.57 -3.44
N ILE A 520 -14.38 -22.43 -2.80
CA ILE A 520 -15.39 -21.61 -2.12
C ILE A 520 -15.40 -20.24 -2.79
N VAL A 521 -16.61 -19.71 -2.98
CA VAL A 521 -16.86 -18.32 -3.36
C VAL A 521 -17.71 -17.74 -2.25
N ASP A 522 -17.08 -16.90 -1.43
CA ASP A 522 -17.70 -16.17 -0.33
C ASP A 522 -18.13 -14.78 -0.82
N GLY A 523 -17.22 -14.06 -1.50
CA GLY A 523 -17.56 -12.80 -2.15
C GLY A 523 -16.59 -12.40 -3.25
N LEU A 524 -16.93 -11.33 -3.96
CA LEU A 524 -16.17 -10.79 -5.09
C LEU A 524 -15.90 -9.31 -4.87
N LEU A 525 -14.65 -8.92 -5.00
CA LEU A 525 -14.14 -7.59 -4.70
C LEU A 525 -13.94 -6.83 -6.00
N VAL A 526 -14.44 -5.60 -6.10
CA VAL A 526 -14.22 -4.70 -7.24
C VAL A 526 -13.67 -3.38 -6.75
N GLY A 527 -12.54 -2.95 -7.31
CA GLY A 527 -11.85 -1.72 -6.91
C GLY A 527 -11.52 -0.81 -8.07
N ASN A 528 -11.17 0.43 -7.73
CA ASN A 528 -10.65 1.43 -8.66
C ASN A 528 -9.27 1.92 -8.22
N ALA A 529 -8.34 2.04 -9.15
CA ALA A 529 -6.99 2.51 -8.88
C ALA A 529 -6.97 4.00 -8.53
N ARG A 530 -6.15 4.38 -7.55
CA ARG A 530 -5.97 5.78 -7.18
C ARG A 530 -5.14 6.53 -8.24
N PRO A 531 -5.58 7.69 -8.73
CA PRO A 531 -4.78 8.47 -9.67
C PRO A 531 -3.42 8.89 -9.08
N THR A 532 -2.32 8.58 -9.77
CA THR A 532 -0.95 8.86 -9.29
C THR A 532 -0.33 10.13 -9.88
N TRP A 533 -0.86 10.64 -10.99
CA TRP A 533 -0.31 11.79 -11.72
C TRP A 533 -0.15 13.09 -10.90
N PRO A 534 -1.00 13.44 -9.91
CA PRO A 534 -0.82 14.68 -9.14
C PRO A 534 0.49 14.64 -8.33
N TRP A 535 0.84 13.46 -7.80
CA TRP A 535 2.07 13.24 -7.04
C TRP A 535 3.31 13.34 -7.93
N LEU A 536 3.23 12.84 -9.17
CA LEU A 536 4.30 12.98 -10.14
C LEU A 536 4.54 14.44 -10.53
N ALA A 537 3.47 15.21 -10.74
CA ALA A 537 3.56 16.64 -11.06
C ALA A 537 4.19 17.45 -9.91
N LEU A 538 3.78 17.19 -8.65
CA LEU A 538 4.37 17.80 -7.47
C LEU A 538 5.86 17.46 -7.32
N GLY A 539 6.23 16.19 -7.56
CA GLY A 539 7.62 15.75 -7.55
C GLY A 539 8.48 16.50 -8.59
N GLY A 540 7.97 16.64 -9.82
CA GLY A 540 8.64 17.41 -10.88
C GLY A 540 8.82 18.88 -10.54
N MET A 541 7.79 19.52 -9.96
CA MET A 541 7.84 20.92 -9.53
C MET A 541 8.91 21.16 -8.45
N TRP A 542 8.94 20.34 -7.40
CA TRP A 542 9.93 20.47 -6.32
C TRP A 542 11.36 20.18 -6.80
N ALA A 543 11.54 19.28 -7.76
CA ALA A 543 12.82 19.07 -8.42
C ALA A 543 13.31 20.36 -9.13
N ALA A 544 12.40 21.08 -9.83
CA ALA A 544 12.73 22.34 -10.48
C ALA A 544 13.07 23.46 -9.48
N VAL A 545 12.32 23.58 -8.36
CA VAL A 545 12.65 24.54 -7.28
C VAL A 545 14.00 24.23 -6.64
N GLY A 546 14.31 22.95 -6.39
CA GLY A 546 15.60 22.53 -5.89
C GLY A 546 16.75 22.94 -6.82
N ALA A 547 16.58 22.77 -8.13
CA ALA A 547 17.55 23.21 -9.13
C ALA A 547 17.76 24.73 -9.12
N LEU A 548 16.68 25.52 -8.98
CA LEU A 548 16.75 26.97 -8.86
C LEU A 548 17.41 27.43 -7.55
N ALA A 549 17.14 26.73 -6.45
CA ALA A 549 17.76 26.97 -5.14
C ALA A 549 19.26 26.80 -5.20
N LEU A 550 19.70 25.70 -5.81
CA LEU A 550 21.11 25.46 -6.10
C LEU A 550 21.65 26.62 -6.95
N TRP A 551 21.06 26.91 -8.12
CA TRP A 551 21.55 27.97 -9.02
C TRP A 551 21.74 29.35 -8.34
N THR A 552 20.78 29.79 -7.52
CA THR A 552 20.86 31.08 -6.81
C THR A 552 21.92 31.10 -5.71
N ALA A 553 22.10 29.98 -4.99
CA ALA A 553 23.12 29.84 -3.94
C ALA A 553 24.56 30.00 -4.43
N ARG A 554 24.81 29.92 -5.75
CA ARG A 554 26.16 30.02 -6.35
C ARG A 554 26.79 31.39 -6.15
N SER A 555 25.93 32.40 -6.02
CA SER A 555 26.31 33.82 -6.00
C SER A 555 26.55 34.34 -4.58
N TRP A 556 26.22 33.56 -3.55
CA TRP A 556 26.26 33.98 -2.14
C TRP A 556 27.61 33.67 -1.48
N ARG A 557 28.41 34.71 -1.21
CA ARG A 557 29.72 34.60 -0.55
C ARG A 557 29.64 34.48 0.99
N GLY A 558 28.51 34.85 1.61
CA GLY A 558 28.31 34.86 3.07
C GLY A 558 28.38 33.48 3.74
N PRO A 559 27.59 32.48 3.30
CA PRO A 559 27.64 31.11 3.84
C PRO A 559 29.01 30.48 3.69
N ARG A 560 29.70 30.72 2.56
CA ARG A 560 31.07 30.25 2.32
C ARG A 560 32.06 30.79 3.36
N ARG A 561 31.93 32.06 3.77
CA ARG A 561 32.77 32.67 4.82
C ARG A 561 32.41 32.15 6.22
N LEU A 562 31.12 31.94 6.50
CA LEU A 562 30.66 31.39 7.77
C LEU A 562 31.13 29.94 7.95
N LEU A 563 30.99 29.10 6.93
CA LEU A 563 31.45 27.71 6.94
C LEU A 563 32.97 27.59 7.04
N ALA A 564 33.72 28.51 6.41
CA ALA A 564 35.17 28.60 6.61
C ALA A 564 35.53 28.97 8.06
N ARG A 565 34.75 29.85 8.71
CA ARG A 565 34.91 30.18 10.14
C ARG A 565 34.44 29.04 11.07
N LEU A 566 33.54 28.17 10.60
CA LEU A 566 33.12 26.94 11.29
C LEU A 566 34.14 25.79 11.15
N SER A 567 35.26 26.00 10.45
CA SER A 567 36.41 25.09 10.48
C SER A 567 37.18 25.25 11.80
N TRP A 568 36.58 24.77 12.88
CA TRP A 568 37.08 24.91 14.24
C TRP A 568 38.34 24.06 14.42
N SER A 569 39.51 24.65 14.16
CA SER A 569 40.83 23.99 14.28
C SER A 569 41.05 23.33 15.64
N TRP A 570 40.42 23.86 16.70
CA TRP A 570 40.46 23.27 18.04
C TRP A 570 39.85 21.86 18.12
N MET A 571 38.94 21.49 17.20
CA MET A 571 38.32 20.17 17.08
C MET A 571 39.20 19.15 16.35
N ASP A 572 40.37 19.53 15.84
CA ASP A 572 41.37 18.59 15.28
C ASP A 572 42.19 17.86 16.35
N ARG A 573 41.86 18.07 17.63
CA ARG A 573 42.44 17.31 18.74
C ARG A 573 42.02 15.84 18.66
N ARG A 574 43.01 14.95 18.79
CA ARG A 574 42.78 13.50 18.84
C ARG A 574 42.10 13.12 20.16
N VAL A 575 40.98 12.41 20.07
CA VAL A 575 40.27 11.77 21.18
C VAL A 575 40.36 10.27 20.94
N GLY A 576 41.42 9.66 21.46
CA GLY A 576 41.76 8.28 21.14
C GLY A 576 42.15 8.09 19.67
N PRO A 577 41.58 7.10 18.95
CA PRO A 577 41.86 6.86 17.52
C PRO A 577 41.09 7.81 16.58
N LEU A 578 40.07 8.49 17.11
CA LEU A 578 39.22 9.41 16.38
C LEU A 578 39.63 10.86 16.65
N ARG A 579 39.25 11.77 15.75
CA ARG A 579 39.30 13.21 15.97
C ARG A 579 38.05 13.64 16.74
N LEU A 580 38.15 14.70 17.53
CA LEU A 580 36.98 15.23 18.26
C LEU A 580 35.81 15.54 17.31
N GLY A 581 36.08 16.03 16.10
CA GLY A 581 35.03 16.23 15.08
C GLY A 581 34.30 14.95 14.65
N GLU A 582 34.99 13.80 14.57
CA GLU A 582 34.37 12.51 14.27
C GLU A 582 33.49 12.04 15.43
N VAL A 583 33.95 12.23 16.67
CA VAL A 583 33.18 11.90 17.88
C VAL A 583 31.91 12.73 17.95
N VAL A 584 31.99 14.05 17.71
CA VAL A 584 30.81 14.93 17.73
C VAL A 584 29.78 14.50 16.68
N LEU A 585 30.22 14.20 15.46
CA LEU A 585 29.34 13.72 14.39
C LEU A 585 28.71 12.37 14.73
N ALA A 586 29.49 11.42 15.27
CA ALA A 586 28.99 10.11 15.67
C ALA A 586 27.98 10.22 16.82
N VAL A 587 28.25 11.03 17.85
CA VAL A 587 27.32 11.28 18.96
C VAL A 587 26.04 11.93 18.45
N GLY A 588 26.14 12.93 17.57
CA GLY A 588 24.98 13.57 16.95
C GLY A 588 24.10 12.56 16.19
N ALA A 589 24.71 11.64 15.44
CA ALA A 589 24.00 10.58 14.74
C ALA A 589 23.35 9.57 15.68
N VAL A 590 24.03 9.17 16.77
CA VAL A 590 23.47 8.28 17.80
C VAL A 590 22.30 8.95 18.52
N LEU A 591 22.42 10.24 18.87
CA LEU A 591 21.31 10.99 19.46
C LEU A 591 20.13 11.05 18.49
N TYR A 592 20.37 11.36 17.21
CA TYR A 592 19.32 11.33 16.19
C TYR A 592 18.61 9.96 16.14
N ALA A 593 19.36 8.87 16.27
CA ALA A 593 18.88 7.49 16.23
C ALA A 593 18.03 7.08 17.44
N VAL A 594 18.48 7.44 18.65
CA VAL A 594 17.98 6.89 19.93
C VAL A 594 16.88 7.76 20.54
N LEU A 595 16.72 9.00 20.08
CA LEU A 595 15.63 9.87 20.55
C LEU A 595 14.26 9.16 20.42
N PRO A 596 13.27 9.44 21.27
CA PRO A 596 11.94 8.83 21.13
C PRO A 596 11.29 9.14 19.79
N ALA A 597 10.46 8.22 19.29
CA ALA A 597 9.56 8.53 18.19
C ALA A 597 8.51 9.54 18.67
N GLY A 598 8.17 10.51 17.85
CA GLY A 598 7.11 11.47 18.14
C GLY A 598 6.35 11.84 16.88
N GLY A 599 5.09 12.22 17.02
CA GLY A 599 4.27 12.70 15.91
C GLY A 599 4.84 13.96 15.25
N VAL A 600 4.28 14.36 14.11
CA VAL A 600 4.77 15.48 13.27
C VAL A 600 5.02 16.78 14.07
N VAL A 601 4.22 17.02 15.11
CA VAL A 601 4.24 18.25 15.93
C VAL A 601 5.04 18.10 17.23
N SER A 602 5.73 16.96 17.45
CA SER A 602 6.42 16.71 18.72
C SER A 602 7.74 17.50 18.84
N ALA A 603 8.10 17.89 20.07
CA ALA A 603 9.40 18.49 20.37
C ALA A 603 10.57 17.57 19.95
N TRP A 604 10.37 16.25 20.01
CA TRP A 604 11.35 15.26 19.55
C TRP A 604 11.60 15.32 18.04
N THR A 605 10.54 15.53 17.26
CA THR A 605 10.64 15.74 15.80
C THR A 605 11.46 16.99 15.50
N LEU A 606 11.20 18.10 16.21
CA LEU A 606 11.98 19.34 16.05
C LEU A 606 13.46 19.14 16.39
N ILE A 607 13.77 18.51 17.53
CA ILE A 607 15.16 18.24 17.94
C ILE A 607 15.88 17.39 16.89
N ARG A 608 15.23 16.37 16.31
CA ARG A 608 15.82 15.54 15.26
C ARG A 608 16.07 16.29 13.96
N VAL A 609 15.15 17.16 13.55
CA VAL A 609 15.35 18.03 12.38
C VAL A 609 16.55 18.95 12.61
N LEU A 610 16.67 19.54 13.81
CA LEU A 610 17.81 20.37 14.19
C LEU A 610 19.13 19.57 14.21
N LEU A 611 19.11 18.33 14.71
CA LEU A 611 20.28 17.43 14.67
C LEU A 611 20.68 17.07 13.24
N ALA A 612 19.73 16.73 12.36
CA ALA A 612 20.01 16.44 10.96
C ALA A 612 20.61 17.65 10.22
N LEU A 613 20.05 18.85 10.46
CA LEU A 613 20.61 20.11 9.94
C LEU A 613 22.01 20.37 10.48
N GLY A 614 22.22 20.16 11.79
CA GLY A 614 23.53 20.30 12.44
C GLY A 614 24.57 19.35 11.85
N ILE A 615 24.20 18.07 11.67
CA ILE A 615 25.04 17.06 11.00
C ILE A 615 25.37 17.51 9.57
N GLY A 616 24.40 18.00 8.80
CA GLY A 616 24.62 18.53 7.45
C GLY A 616 25.59 19.70 7.41
N VAL A 617 25.44 20.68 8.31
CA VAL A 617 26.34 21.84 8.43
C VAL A 617 27.76 21.39 8.80
N LEU A 618 27.89 20.48 9.77
CA LEU A 618 29.18 19.92 10.17
C LEU A 618 29.82 19.08 9.04
N ALA A 619 29.02 18.33 8.27
CA ALA A 619 29.50 17.58 7.11
C ALA A 619 30.05 18.50 6.01
N VAL A 620 29.41 19.65 5.78
CA VAL A 620 29.95 20.68 4.87
C VAL A 620 31.29 21.21 5.37
N ALA A 621 31.43 21.49 6.66
CA ALA A 621 32.68 21.98 7.24
C ALA A 621 33.79 20.92 7.28
N ARG A 622 33.44 19.65 7.56
CA ARG A 622 34.37 18.55 7.85
C ARG A 622 34.07 17.29 7.04
N LEU A 623 33.94 17.44 5.72
CA LEU A 623 33.53 16.36 4.81
C LEU A 623 34.30 15.04 4.97
N ARG A 624 35.62 15.10 5.20
CA ARG A 624 36.46 13.89 5.40
C ARG A 624 36.05 13.11 6.64
N ASP A 625 35.86 13.82 7.75
CA ASP A 625 35.49 13.21 9.02
C ASP A 625 34.03 12.70 8.97
N ALA A 626 33.14 13.45 8.32
CA ALA A 626 31.76 13.02 8.09
C ALA A 626 31.66 11.77 7.20
N ALA A 627 32.49 11.67 6.15
CA ALA A 627 32.56 10.47 5.32
C ALA A 627 33.05 9.24 6.12
N LEU A 628 33.99 9.40 7.05
CA LEU A 628 34.44 8.33 7.94
C LEU A 628 33.33 7.85 8.87
N VAL A 629 32.58 8.79 9.46
CA VAL A 629 31.42 8.47 10.32
C VAL A 629 30.31 7.79 9.51
N ALA A 630 30.05 8.23 8.26
CA ALA A 630 29.10 7.58 7.38
C ALA A 630 29.50 6.12 7.06
N VAL A 631 30.79 5.84 6.80
CA VAL A 631 31.29 4.47 6.62
C VAL A 631 31.09 3.61 7.87
N ALA A 632 31.39 4.15 9.05
CA ALA A 632 31.17 3.44 10.32
C ALA A 632 29.68 3.18 10.62
N ALA A 633 28.78 3.99 10.06
CA ALA A 633 27.33 3.86 10.24
C ALA A 633 26.66 2.86 9.28
N ILE A 634 27.35 2.39 8.24
CA ILE A 634 26.82 1.42 7.26
C ILE A 634 26.16 0.21 7.93
N PRO A 635 26.75 -0.44 8.97
CA PRO A 635 26.16 -1.59 9.65
C PRO A 635 24.88 -1.32 10.46
N PHE A 636 24.43 -0.07 10.56
CA PHE A 636 23.28 0.33 11.40
C PHE A 636 22.02 0.64 10.58
N VAL A 637 21.83 -0.03 9.43
CA VAL A 637 20.64 0.15 8.58
C VAL A 637 19.32 -0.14 9.32
N GLY A 638 19.34 -1.06 10.29
CA GLY A 638 18.17 -1.41 11.11
C GLY A 638 17.80 -0.37 12.17
N VAL A 639 18.61 0.68 12.34
CA VAL A 639 18.37 1.75 13.32
C VAL A 639 17.69 2.93 12.61
N ILE A 640 16.36 2.98 12.73
CA ILE A 640 15.50 3.93 12.01
C ILE A 640 15.12 5.10 12.92
N GLY A 641 15.46 6.32 12.49
CA GLY A 641 14.93 7.54 13.09
C GLY A 641 13.48 7.75 12.66
N ARG A 642 12.51 7.41 13.52
CA ARG A 642 11.07 7.62 13.28
C ARG A 642 10.58 9.04 13.57
N THR A 643 10.28 9.83 12.55
CA THR A 643 9.80 11.23 12.68
C THR A 643 8.29 11.36 12.41
N GLY A 644 7.65 10.28 11.94
CA GLY A 644 6.24 10.29 11.52
C GLY A 644 6.00 10.93 10.15
N VAL A 645 7.03 11.54 9.55
CA VAL A 645 7.01 12.13 8.20
C VAL A 645 8.07 11.50 7.30
N PHE A 646 9.29 11.34 7.80
CA PHE A 646 10.43 10.74 7.09
C PHE A 646 11.15 9.75 8.01
N ASP A 647 10.71 8.50 8.00
CA ASP A 647 11.34 7.44 8.80
C ASP A 647 12.51 6.84 8.02
N ARG A 648 13.75 7.09 8.48
CA ARG A 648 14.97 6.77 7.72
C ARG A 648 16.06 6.10 8.57
N PRO A 649 16.82 5.13 8.03
CA PRO A 649 18.03 4.64 8.66
C PRO A 649 19.03 5.76 8.92
N VAL A 650 19.70 5.72 10.07
CA VAL A 650 20.70 6.72 10.46
C VAL A 650 21.88 6.75 9.49
N GLY A 651 22.26 5.57 8.97
CA GLY A 651 23.29 5.45 7.93
C GLY A 651 22.91 6.18 6.63
N GLU A 652 21.63 6.13 6.24
CA GLU A 652 21.12 6.84 5.06
C GLU A 652 21.19 8.36 5.25
N VAL A 653 20.75 8.86 6.42
CA VAL A 653 20.81 10.28 6.76
C VAL A 653 22.24 10.81 6.70
N LEU A 654 23.22 10.06 7.24
CA LEU A 654 24.62 10.43 7.20
C LEU A 654 25.20 10.41 5.78
N LEU A 655 24.87 9.39 4.98
CA LEU A 655 25.31 9.28 3.60
C LEU A 655 24.77 10.46 2.77
N LEU A 656 23.48 10.76 2.87
CA LEU A 656 22.85 11.89 2.20
C LEU A 656 23.44 13.24 2.66
N ALA A 657 23.71 13.39 3.96
CA ALA A 657 24.37 14.58 4.49
C ALA A 657 25.79 14.76 3.91
N VAL A 658 26.56 13.68 3.76
CA VAL A 658 27.90 13.69 3.17
C VAL A 658 27.87 13.99 1.67
N VAL A 659 26.95 13.39 0.91
CA VAL A 659 26.77 13.66 -0.51
C VAL A 659 26.32 15.11 -0.73
N GLY A 660 25.31 15.57 0.01
CA GLY A 660 24.84 16.95 -0.02
C GLY A 660 25.95 17.93 0.34
N ALA A 661 26.74 17.62 1.38
CA ALA A 661 27.90 18.43 1.77
C ALA A 661 28.97 18.50 0.68
N TRP A 662 29.26 17.39 -0.01
CA TRP A 662 30.20 17.37 -1.13
C TRP A 662 29.69 18.20 -2.31
N ILE A 663 28.41 18.08 -2.67
CA ILE A 663 27.77 18.90 -3.72
C ILE A 663 27.87 20.39 -3.35
N MET A 664 27.52 20.76 -2.14
CA MET A 664 27.59 22.15 -1.65
C MET A 664 29.03 22.70 -1.71
N ARG A 665 30.02 21.89 -1.31
CA ARG A 665 31.43 22.27 -1.41
C ARG A 665 31.90 22.40 -2.86
N ALA A 666 31.52 21.48 -3.75
CA ALA A 666 31.82 21.56 -5.17
C ALA A 666 31.22 22.82 -5.81
N PHE A 667 30.00 23.14 -5.38
CA PHE A 667 29.24 24.25 -5.87
C PHE A 667 29.78 25.62 -5.42
N TRP A 668 30.23 25.73 -4.17
CA TRP A 668 30.82 26.96 -3.62
C TRP A 668 32.32 27.12 -3.86
N GLY A 669 33.07 26.03 -3.88
CA GLY A 669 34.53 26.00 -3.87
C GLY A 669 35.19 25.62 -5.20
N GLY A 670 34.41 25.25 -6.21
CA GLY A 670 34.90 24.60 -7.43
C GLY A 670 34.89 23.08 -7.30
N MET A 671 34.84 22.35 -8.44
CA MET A 671 34.75 20.90 -8.41
C MET A 671 35.96 20.28 -7.66
N PRO A 672 35.73 19.42 -6.67
CA PRO A 672 36.79 18.66 -6.02
C PRO A 672 37.42 17.67 -7.02
N HIS A 673 38.58 17.13 -6.67
CA HIS A 673 39.23 16.09 -7.47
C HIS A 673 38.28 14.92 -7.70
N LEU A 674 38.04 14.58 -8.95
CA LEU A 674 37.18 13.47 -9.32
C LEU A 674 38.01 12.17 -9.40
N PRO A 675 37.37 10.99 -9.21
CA PRO A 675 38.02 9.72 -9.47
C PRO A 675 38.52 9.62 -10.93
N PRO A 676 39.45 8.70 -11.23
CA PRO A 676 39.98 8.51 -12.57
C PRO A 676 38.84 8.31 -13.58
N ARG A 677 38.98 8.91 -14.78
CA ARG A 677 37.95 8.90 -15.83
C ARG A 677 37.32 7.53 -16.08
N ARG A 678 38.13 6.47 -16.08
CA ARG A 678 37.69 5.07 -16.19
C ARG A 678 36.67 4.63 -15.13
N TRP A 679 36.85 5.05 -13.88
CA TRP A 679 35.92 4.76 -12.78
C TRP A 679 34.64 5.58 -12.96
N LEU A 680 34.76 6.87 -13.31
CA LEU A 680 33.59 7.70 -13.61
C LEU A 680 32.74 7.11 -14.73
N VAL A 681 33.36 6.61 -15.81
CA VAL A 681 32.63 5.97 -16.92
C VAL A 681 31.93 4.70 -16.46
N ALA A 682 32.60 3.82 -15.71
CA ALA A 682 31.98 2.58 -15.23
C ALA A 682 30.83 2.84 -14.24
N VAL A 683 31.01 3.77 -13.29
CA VAL A 683 29.95 4.15 -12.34
C VAL A 683 28.78 4.81 -13.08
N SER A 684 29.06 5.72 -14.02
CA SER A 684 28.01 6.38 -14.80
C SER A 684 27.24 5.39 -15.67
N ALA A 685 27.92 4.41 -16.28
CA ALA A 685 27.27 3.36 -17.04
C ALA A 685 26.33 2.52 -16.15
N PHE A 686 26.77 2.17 -14.94
CA PHE A 686 25.96 1.45 -13.97
C PHE A 686 24.75 2.26 -13.49
N VAL A 687 24.93 3.56 -13.21
CA VAL A 687 23.84 4.48 -12.84
C VAL A 687 22.84 4.65 -13.98
N VAL A 688 23.32 4.88 -15.21
CA VAL A 688 22.45 5.03 -16.39
C VAL A 688 21.66 3.75 -16.64
N ALA A 689 22.29 2.58 -16.52
CA ALA A 689 21.59 1.30 -16.63
C ALA A 689 20.47 1.19 -15.57
N GLY A 690 20.75 1.56 -14.31
CA GLY A 690 19.73 1.59 -13.26
C GLY A 690 18.59 2.59 -13.52
N VAL A 691 18.90 3.78 -14.01
CA VAL A 691 17.89 4.80 -14.36
C VAL A 691 16.99 4.30 -15.49
N VAL A 692 17.59 3.71 -16.53
CA VAL A 692 16.84 3.15 -17.66
C VAL A 692 15.98 1.97 -17.20
N ALA A 693 16.55 1.04 -16.43
CA ALA A 693 15.82 -0.11 -15.88
C ALA A 693 14.64 0.35 -15.00
N ALA A 694 14.83 1.36 -14.15
CA ALA A 694 13.76 1.88 -13.31
C ALA A 694 12.69 2.67 -14.07
N ALA A 695 13.07 3.40 -15.13
CA ALA A 695 12.14 4.11 -15.98
C ALA A 695 11.28 3.17 -16.84
N LEU A 696 11.81 1.99 -17.16
CA LEU A 696 11.12 0.95 -17.92
C LEU A 696 10.46 -0.13 -17.03
N ALA A 697 10.51 0.02 -15.70
CA ALA A 697 9.97 -0.95 -14.76
C ALA A 697 8.44 -0.91 -14.73
N ASP A 698 7.81 -2.09 -14.61
CA ASP A 698 6.35 -2.20 -14.49
C ASP A 698 5.82 -1.63 -13.17
N TYR A 699 6.63 -1.67 -12.10
CA TYR A 699 6.32 -1.04 -10.82
C TYR A 699 7.35 0.06 -10.48
N PRO A 700 7.20 1.26 -11.07
CA PRO A 700 8.19 2.33 -10.95
C PRO A 700 8.35 2.81 -9.50
N LYS A 701 7.32 2.71 -8.66
CA LYS A 701 7.41 3.10 -7.24
C LYS A 701 8.52 2.34 -6.50
N PHE A 702 8.59 1.02 -6.68
CA PHE A 702 9.62 0.17 -6.07
C PHE A 702 10.97 0.40 -6.75
N ALA A 703 10.96 0.46 -8.08
CA ALA A 703 12.17 0.71 -8.88
C ALA A 703 12.87 2.03 -8.54
N PHE A 704 12.13 3.13 -8.40
CA PHE A 704 12.70 4.43 -8.05
C PHE A 704 13.18 4.48 -6.60
N ARG A 705 12.56 3.73 -5.68
CA ARG A 705 13.03 3.61 -4.30
C ARG A 705 14.41 2.98 -4.28
N ASP A 706 14.57 1.82 -4.91
CA ASP A 706 15.82 1.08 -4.91
C ASP A 706 16.88 1.68 -5.83
N LEU A 707 16.49 2.28 -6.96
CA LEU A 707 17.37 3.13 -7.76
C LEU A 707 18.01 4.20 -6.87
N ARG A 708 17.23 4.85 -6.00
CA ARG A 708 17.77 5.86 -5.09
C ARG A 708 18.70 5.24 -4.05
N THR A 709 18.22 4.27 -3.27
CA THR A 709 18.91 3.78 -2.05
C THR A 709 20.05 2.79 -2.31
N VAL A 710 20.01 2.06 -3.42
CA VAL A 710 20.96 0.98 -3.74
C VAL A 710 21.93 1.37 -4.86
N ILE A 711 21.52 2.26 -5.77
CA ILE A 711 22.33 2.64 -6.93
C ILE A 711 22.85 4.07 -6.79
N LEU A 712 21.97 5.07 -6.76
CA LEU A 712 22.35 6.48 -6.79
C LEU A 712 23.10 6.92 -5.54
N GLU A 713 22.56 6.62 -4.36
CA GLU A 713 23.16 6.99 -3.07
C GLU A 713 24.56 6.35 -2.90
N PRO A 714 24.75 5.02 -3.03
CA PRO A 714 26.07 4.40 -2.94
C PRO A 714 27.05 4.84 -4.04
N ALA A 715 26.60 5.02 -5.28
CA ALA A 715 27.44 5.51 -6.38
C ALA A 715 27.90 6.96 -6.14
N ALA A 716 27.01 7.82 -5.66
CA ALA A 716 27.38 9.18 -5.26
C ALA A 716 28.37 9.14 -4.10
N PHE A 717 28.15 8.26 -3.12
CA PHE A 717 29.06 8.09 -1.99
C PHE A 717 30.45 7.60 -2.42
N PHE A 718 30.56 6.72 -3.43
CA PHE A 718 31.83 6.37 -4.07
C PHE A 718 32.57 7.60 -4.61
N VAL A 719 31.88 8.47 -5.36
CA VAL A 719 32.49 9.69 -5.92
C VAL A 719 32.99 10.60 -4.80
N VAL A 720 32.20 10.74 -3.71
CA VAL A 720 32.63 11.50 -2.53
C VAL A 720 33.88 10.88 -1.92
N LEU A 721 33.86 9.59 -1.58
CA LEU A 721 35.00 8.90 -0.96
C LEU A 721 36.26 8.99 -1.82
N ALA A 722 36.15 8.70 -3.12
CA ALA A 722 37.29 8.77 -4.04
C ALA A 722 37.85 10.20 -4.21
N SER A 723 37.03 11.24 -3.97
CA SER A 723 37.49 12.64 -4.00
C SER A 723 38.19 13.11 -2.71
N VAL A 724 37.89 12.46 -1.57
CA VAL A 724 38.39 12.87 -0.26
C VAL A 724 39.55 12.02 0.24
N LEU A 725 39.66 10.77 -0.19
CA LEU A 725 40.76 9.85 0.08
C LEU A 725 41.99 10.26 -0.75
N ARG A 726 43.01 10.82 -0.10
CA ARG A 726 44.23 11.28 -0.80
C ARG A 726 45.45 10.46 -0.44
N GLU A 727 45.54 10.07 0.82
CA GLU A 727 46.70 9.38 1.35
C GLU A 727 46.36 7.94 1.72
N ARG A 728 47.39 7.09 1.76
CA ARG A 728 47.29 5.74 2.31
C ARG A 728 46.78 5.73 3.75
N SER A 729 47.08 6.80 4.50
CA SER A 729 46.59 7.03 5.86
C SER A 729 45.05 7.18 5.91
N ASP A 730 44.45 7.84 4.92
CA ASP A 730 43.00 8.02 4.79
C ASP A 730 42.30 6.68 4.50
N VAL A 731 42.87 5.89 3.59
CA VAL A 731 42.34 4.56 3.26
C VAL A 731 42.35 3.64 4.48
N ARG A 732 43.44 3.65 5.26
CA ARG A 732 43.51 2.90 6.52
C ARG A 732 42.44 3.35 7.52
N ARG A 733 42.12 4.64 7.59
CA ARG A 733 41.05 5.18 8.47
C ARG A 733 39.65 4.77 8.01
N VAL A 734 39.37 4.78 6.71
CA VAL A 734 38.08 4.29 6.16
C VAL A 734 37.90 2.81 6.46
N LEU A 735 38.93 2.00 6.26
CA LEU A 735 38.89 0.57 6.58
C LEU A 735 38.73 0.31 8.07
N ALA A 736 39.42 1.09 8.90
CA ALA A 736 39.25 1.06 10.35
C ALA A 736 37.82 1.44 10.78
N ALA A 737 37.23 2.45 10.15
CA ALA A 737 35.85 2.88 10.41
C ALA A 737 34.83 1.78 10.05
N LEU A 738 35.02 1.12 8.90
CA LEU A 738 34.18 -0.02 8.49
C LEU A 738 34.24 -1.17 9.51
N VAL A 739 35.44 -1.57 9.93
CA VAL A 739 35.63 -2.64 10.91
C VAL A 739 35.09 -2.23 12.29
N ALA A 740 35.31 -0.99 12.72
CA ALA A 740 34.81 -0.48 13.99
C ALA A 740 33.27 -0.48 14.02
N GLY A 741 32.62 -0.02 12.94
CA GLY A 741 31.17 -0.06 12.78
C GLY A 741 30.64 -1.49 12.85
N ALA A 742 31.26 -2.43 12.11
CA ALA A 742 30.83 -3.83 12.08
C ALA A 742 31.05 -4.53 13.44
N ALA A 743 32.16 -4.25 14.12
CA ALA A 743 32.43 -4.78 15.45
C ALA A 743 31.45 -4.21 16.49
N LEU A 744 31.10 -2.94 16.41
CA LEU A 744 30.08 -2.34 17.27
C LEU A 744 28.70 -2.96 17.00
N ALA A 745 28.32 -3.16 15.74
CA ALA A 745 27.08 -3.85 15.38
C ALA A 745 27.06 -5.30 15.91
N ALA A 746 28.19 -6.00 15.87
CA ALA A 746 28.34 -7.34 16.46
C ALA A 746 28.17 -7.32 17.99
N LEU A 747 28.78 -6.37 18.68
CA LEU A 747 28.62 -6.20 20.13
C LEU A 747 27.18 -5.84 20.52
N VAL A 748 26.54 -4.95 19.76
CA VAL A 748 25.11 -4.62 19.94
C VAL A 748 24.25 -5.86 19.71
N ALA A 749 24.54 -6.68 18.69
CA ALA A 749 23.82 -7.92 18.44
C ALA A 749 23.92 -8.90 19.63
N LEU A 750 25.11 -9.02 20.25
CA LEU A 750 25.30 -9.81 21.47
C LEU A 750 24.52 -9.23 22.66
N ALA A 751 24.59 -7.91 22.86
CA ALA A 751 23.91 -7.23 23.96
C ALA A 751 22.37 -7.31 23.85
N LEU A 752 21.84 -7.42 22.63
CA LEU A 752 20.40 -7.53 22.38
C LEU A 752 19.85 -8.96 22.46
N ILE A 753 20.69 -9.99 22.66
CA ILE A 753 20.25 -11.39 22.80
C ILE A 753 19.17 -11.55 23.90
N PRO A 754 19.33 -11.00 25.12
CA PRO A 754 18.30 -11.12 26.17
C PRO A 754 16.98 -10.43 25.83
N PHE A 755 16.98 -9.53 24.85
CA PHE A 755 15.83 -8.72 24.44
C PHE A 755 15.16 -9.26 23.16
N GLY A 756 15.41 -10.51 22.79
CA GLY A 756 14.73 -11.16 21.65
C GLY A 756 15.35 -10.88 20.28
N ALA A 757 16.61 -10.41 20.20
CA ALA A 757 17.33 -10.23 18.92
C ALA A 757 17.89 -11.53 18.32
N VAL A 758 17.17 -12.63 18.55
CA VAL A 758 17.49 -13.98 18.11
C VAL A 758 16.24 -14.56 17.44
N VAL A 759 16.42 -15.23 16.29
CA VAL A 759 15.35 -16.00 15.66
C VAL A 759 15.27 -17.34 16.38
N THR A 760 14.20 -17.55 17.15
CA THR A 760 13.98 -18.74 18.00
C THR A 760 13.13 -19.82 17.32
N GLU A 761 12.46 -19.49 16.22
CA GLU A 761 11.66 -20.42 15.39
C GLU A 761 12.50 -21.48 14.67
N VAL A 762 13.83 -21.32 14.68
CA VAL A 762 14.80 -22.26 14.12
C VAL A 762 15.72 -22.72 15.25
N PHE A 763 15.95 -24.03 15.34
CA PHE A 763 16.89 -24.60 16.30
C PHE A 763 18.19 -25.04 15.59
N PRO A 764 19.38 -24.54 16.00
CA PRO A 764 19.63 -23.64 17.14
C PRO A 764 19.24 -22.18 16.84
N PRO A 765 18.95 -21.37 17.89
CA PRO A 765 18.59 -19.98 17.74
C PRO A 765 19.66 -19.15 17.01
N ARG A 766 19.23 -18.29 16.08
CA ARG A 766 20.14 -17.54 15.18
C ARG A 766 20.19 -16.06 15.53
N VAL A 767 21.38 -15.51 15.78
CA VAL A 767 21.53 -14.09 16.13
C VAL A 767 21.31 -13.19 14.91
N ARG A 768 20.42 -12.20 15.03
CA ARG A 768 20.15 -11.20 13.98
C ARG A 768 20.46 -9.75 14.38
N GLY A 769 20.56 -9.47 15.68
CA GLY A 769 20.79 -8.10 16.15
C GLY A 769 19.66 -7.15 15.73
N THR A 770 20.01 -6.00 15.16
CA THR A 770 19.05 -5.00 14.64
C THR A 770 18.57 -5.29 13.22
N PHE A 771 19.02 -6.37 12.58
CA PHE A 771 18.67 -6.71 11.21
C PHE A 771 17.37 -7.52 11.12
N GLY A 772 16.73 -7.45 9.95
CA GLY A 772 15.53 -8.26 9.64
C GLY A 772 15.82 -9.75 9.56
N SER A 773 17.04 -10.16 9.19
CA SER A 773 17.46 -11.56 9.10
C SER A 773 18.87 -11.78 9.66
N PRO A 774 19.18 -13.00 10.18
CA PRO A 774 20.55 -13.37 10.55
C PRO A 774 21.53 -13.31 9.38
N ASN A 775 21.07 -13.55 8.14
CA ASN A 775 21.90 -13.50 6.94
C ASN A 775 22.40 -12.08 6.65
N ASN A 776 21.55 -11.05 6.84
CA ASN A 776 21.94 -9.66 6.60
C ASN A 776 23.06 -9.21 7.55
N LEU A 777 22.95 -9.58 8.84
CA LEU A 777 24.05 -9.35 9.80
C LEU A 777 25.33 -10.06 9.34
N ALA A 778 25.22 -11.33 8.96
CA ALA A 778 26.36 -12.13 8.52
C ALA A 778 27.08 -11.54 7.29
N LEU A 779 26.32 -11.01 6.33
CA LEU A 779 26.82 -10.33 5.14
C LEU A 779 27.68 -9.10 5.49
N VAL A 780 27.32 -8.34 6.52
CA VAL A 780 28.16 -7.22 6.97
C VAL A 780 29.44 -7.73 7.64
N LEU A 781 29.34 -8.72 8.53
CA LEU A 781 30.46 -9.23 9.32
C LEU A 781 31.52 -9.95 8.47
N GLU A 782 31.10 -10.75 7.48
CA GLU A 782 32.02 -11.50 6.61
C GLU A 782 32.95 -10.57 5.81
N ARG A 783 32.47 -9.38 5.43
CA ARG A 783 33.23 -8.39 4.64
C ARG A 783 34.22 -7.63 5.52
N ALA A 784 33.85 -7.41 6.79
CA ALA A 784 34.70 -6.71 7.75
C ALA A 784 35.85 -7.59 8.28
N ALA A 785 35.65 -8.91 8.41
CA ALA A 785 36.66 -9.81 8.99
C ALA A 785 38.01 -9.84 8.23
N PRO A 786 38.06 -9.98 6.88
CA PRO A 786 39.31 -9.90 6.11
C PRO A 786 40.02 -8.54 6.26
N VAL A 787 39.25 -7.45 6.38
CA VAL A 787 39.79 -6.10 6.61
C VAL A 787 40.38 -5.97 8.01
N ALA A 788 39.72 -6.52 9.04
CA ALA A 788 40.24 -6.55 10.41
C ALA A 788 41.58 -7.30 10.49
N LEU A 789 41.69 -8.44 9.81
CA LEU A 789 42.95 -9.17 9.70
C LEU A 789 44.03 -8.31 9.02
N ALA A 790 43.72 -7.68 7.90
CA ALA A 790 44.65 -6.81 7.19
C ALA A 790 45.14 -5.62 8.03
N LEU A 791 44.26 -5.00 8.83
CA LEU A 791 44.63 -3.94 9.76
C LEU A 791 45.55 -4.44 10.88
N ALA A 792 45.32 -5.65 11.39
CA ALA A 792 46.21 -6.29 12.36
C ALA A 792 47.60 -6.56 11.77
N LEU A 793 47.67 -7.03 10.52
CA LEU A 793 48.93 -7.27 9.81
C LEU A 793 49.70 -5.99 9.48
N ALA A 794 48.99 -4.89 9.23
CA ALA A 794 49.57 -3.58 8.98
C ALA A 794 49.99 -2.83 10.26
N ALA A 795 49.60 -3.31 11.45
CA ALA A 795 49.91 -2.70 12.74
C ALA A 795 51.26 -3.19 13.32
N GLY A 796 51.90 -2.34 14.14
CA GLY A 796 53.18 -2.64 14.81
C GLY A 796 53.07 -3.76 15.85
N THR A 797 54.19 -4.44 16.12
CA THR A 797 54.29 -5.66 16.96
C THR A 797 54.40 -5.42 18.46
N SER A 798 54.19 -4.20 18.98
CA SER A 798 54.29 -3.95 20.42
C SER A 798 53.29 -4.83 21.19
N THR A 799 53.81 -5.71 22.04
CA THR A 799 53.06 -6.67 22.86
C THR A 799 52.23 -5.95 23.94
N LEU A 800 51.05 -6.52 24.22
CA LEU A 800 50.05 -6.10 25.21
C LEU A 800 50.52 -6.27 26.68
N VAL A 801 51.81 -6.08 26.99
CA VAL A 801 52.37 -6.39 28.32
C VAL A 801 53.04 -5.15 28.93
N SER A 802 52.24 -4.18 29.36
CA SER A 802 52.52 -3.40 30.57
C SER A 802 51.33 -2.50 30.98
N GLY A 803 50.88 -2.67 32.23
CA GLY A 803 50.14 -1.70 33.05
C GLY A 803 48.71 -1.31 32.62
N TRP A 804 47.70 -1.89 33.26
CA TRP A 804 46.26 -1.61 33.07
C TRP A 804 45.78 -0.21 33.49
N CYS A 805 46.61 0.64 34.12
CA CYS A 805 46.08 1.82 34.82
C CYS A 805 46.08 3.14 34.02
N CYS A 806 46.76 3.23 32.88
CA CYS A 806 46.90 4.51 32.14
C CYS A 806 46.81 4.32 30.61
N TRP A 807 45.68 3.83 30.09
CA TRP A 807 45.51 3.66 28.63
C TRP A 807 44.59 4.73 28.02
N GLY A 808 45.19 5.67 27.29
CA GLY A 808 44.45 6.43 26.27
C GLY A 808 44.13 5.52 25.08
N TRP A 809 42.86 5.42 24.68
CA TRP A 809 42.35 4.59 23.58
C TRP A 809 43.16 4.71 22.26
N GLY A 810 43.84 5.83 22.03
CA GLY A 810 44.65 6.09 20.84
C GLY A 810 45.90 5.21 20.73
N ARG A 811 46.45 4.70 21.84
CA ARG A 811 47.56 3.71 21.82
C ARG A 811 47.06 2.29 21.57
N MET A 812 45.80 1.94 21.88
CA MET A 812 45.23 0.59 21.59
C MET A 812 45.06 0.36 20.09
N ALA A 813 44.45 1.30 19.36
CA ALA A 813 44.12 1.14 17.94
C ALA A 813 45.35 1.06 17.00
N SER A 814 46.54 1.43 17.51
CA SER A 814 47.82 1.24 16.83
C SER A 814 48.46 -0.13 17.06
N THR A 815 47.91 -0.93 17.98
CA THR A 815 48.44 -2.26 18.31
C THR A 815 47.76 -3.35 17.49
N ARG A 816 48.54 -4.37 17.15
CA ARG A 816 48.04 -5.61 16.52
C ARG A 816 46.94 -6.28 17.34
N GLY A 817 47.01 -6.22 18.67
CA GLY A 817 46.04 -6.88 19.57
C GLY A 817 44.62 -6.33 19.45
N PHE A 818 44.45 -5.02 19.25
CA PHE A 818 43.13 -4.40 19.10
C PHE A 818 42.37 -4.94 17.88
N TRP A 819 43.02 -5.01 16.72
CA TRP A 819 42.40 -5.50 15.49
C TRP A 819 42.15 -7.02 15.52
N LEU A 820 42.98 -7.78 16.24
CA LEU A 820 42.73 -9.20 16.49
C LEU A 820 41.53 -9.43 17.41
N LEU A 821 41.33 -8.59 18.42
CA LEU A 821 40.13 -8.63 19.26
C LEU A 821 38.87 -8.29 18.45
N ALA A 822 38.92 -7.24 17.63
CA ALA A 822 37.82 -6.90 16.73
C ALA A 822 37.50 -8.07 15.77
N LEU A 823 38.52 -8.69 15.17
CA LEU A 823 38.36 -9.89 14.35
C LEU A 823 37.70 -11.04 15.13
N ALA A 824 38.14 -11.31 16.35
CA ALA A 824 37.56 -12.36 17.19
C ALA A 824 36.06 -12.11 17.46
N VAL A 825 35.68 -10.88 17.81
CA VAL A 825 34.27 -10.50 18.00
C VAL A 825 33.46 -10.71 16.72
N LEU A 826 33.96 -10.25 15.57
CA LEU A 826 33.30 -10.44 14.28
C LEU A 826 33.07 -11.93 13.99
N LEU A 827 34.09 -12.78 14.20
CA LEU A 827 34.00 -14.22 13.92
C LEU A 827 33.06 -14.96 14.87
N VAL A 828 33.06 -14.62 16.17
CA VAL A 828 32.14 -15.21 17.15
C VAL A 828 30.70 -14.92 16.73
N VAL A 829 30.36 -13.66 16.45
CA VAL A 829 28.99 -13.31 16.07
C VAL A 829 28.62 -13.89 14.70
N LEU A 830 29.56 -13.93 13.76
CA LEU A 830 29.35 -14.57 12.45
C LEU A 830 28.97 -16.05 12.60
N VAL A 831 29.62 -16.80 13.50
CA VAL A 831 29.23 -18.18 13.81
C VAL A 831 27.83 -18.23 14.42
N LEU A 832 27.49 -17.33 15.34
CA LEU A 832 26.16 -17.27 15.96
C LEU A 832 25.01 -16.91 15.00
N THR A 833 25.29 -16.38 13.80
CA THR A 833 24.26 -16.13 12.76
C THR A 833 23.77 -17.41 12.08
N TRP A 834 24.54 -18.50 12.14
CA TRP A 834 24.29 -19.74 11.41
C TRP A 834 24.10 -19.55 9.89
N SER A 835 24.69 -18.50 9.29
CA SER A 835 24.68 -18.29 7.85
C SER A 835 25.82 -19.07 7.17
N ARG A 836 25.48 -20.24 6.61
CA ARG A 836 26.43 -21.14 5.92
C ARG A 836 27.15 -20.47 4.75
N GLY A 837 26.41 -19.69 3.94
CA GLY A 837 26.98 -18.91 2.84
C GLY A 837 28.01 -17.89 3.34
N ALA A 838 27.74 -17.27 4.49
CA ALA A 838 28.65 -16.30 5.07
C ALA A 838 29.90 -16.91 5.68
N TRP A 839 29.81 -18.12 6.24
CA TRP A 839 30.99 -18.85 6.72
C TRP A 839 31.94 -19.19 5.59
N LEU A 840 31.40 -19.67 4.45
CA LEU A 840 32.20 -19.94 3.25
C LEU A 840 32.81 -18.64 2.70
N GLY A 841 32.02 -17.57 2.61
CA GLY A 841 32.50 -16.25 2.19
C GLY A 841 33.64 -15.74 3.06
N ALA A 842 33.47 -15.75 4.38
CA ALA A 842 34.50 -15.34 5.34
C ALA A 842 35.76 -16.21 5.27
N LEU A 843 35.62 -17.53 5.09
CA LEU A 843 36.76 -18.44 4.95
C LEU A 843 37.61 -18.08 3.72
N VAL A 844 36.97 -17.91 2.55
CA VAL A 844 37.65 -17.49 1.32
C VAL A 844 38.27 -16.11 1.48
N GLY A 845 37.54 -15.16 2.05
CA GLY A 845 38.02 -13.80 2.27
C GLY A 845 39.24 -13.74 3.20
N LEU A 846 39.21 -14.47 4.32
CA LEU A 846 40.33 -14.55 5.26
C LEU A 846 41.54 -15.25 4.65
N ALA A 847 41.34 -16.30 3.85
CA ALA A 847 42.41 -16.98 3.12
C ALA A 847 43.14 -16.02 2.17
N VAL A 848 42.39 -15.19 1.44
CA VAL A 848 42.95 -14.14 0.57
C VAL A 848 43.70 -13.09 1.41
N ALA A 849 43.09 -12.60 2.49
CA ALA A 849 43.71 -11.59 3.37
C ALA A 849 44.95 -12.09 4.11
N ALA A 850 45.05 -13.40 4.38
CA ALA A 850 46.18 -14.05 5.05
C ALA A 850 47.39 -14.29 4.12
N ARG A 851 47.29 -14.04 2.80
CA ARG A 851 48.38 -14.26 1.85
C ARG A 851 49.73 -13.62 2.24
N PRO A 852 49.78 -12.40 2.83
CA PRO A 852 51.03 -11.80 3.32
C PRO A 852 51.70 -12.61 4.45
N LEU A 853 50.91 -13.25 5.32
CA LEU A 853 51.43 -14.16 6.36
C LEU A 853 52.03 -15.42 5.73
N TRP A 854 51.31 -16.02 4.79
CA TRP A 854 51.78 -17.25 4.15
C TRP A 854 53.08 -17.02 3.39
N ALA A 855 53.24 -15.87 2.73
CA ALA A 855 54.46 -15.52 2.02
C ALA A 855 55.73 -15.58 2.89
N GLN A 856 55.61 -15.41 4.21
CA GLN A 856 56.72 -15.40 5.17
C GLN A 856 57.02 -16.78 5.79
N VAL A 857 56.19 -17.79 5.51
CA VAL A 857 56.23 -19.11 6.18
C VAL A 857 56.51 -20.21 5.16
N GLY A 858 57.46 -21.11 5.44
CA GLY A 858 57.81 -22.24 4.56
C GLY A 858 56.69 -23.29 4.42
N LEU A 859 56.68 -24.05 3.32
CA LEU A 859 55.58 -24.97 2.93
C LEU A 859 55.16 -25.94 4.05
N LYS A 860 56.12 -26.50 4.81
CA LYS A 860 55.84 -27.43 5.92
C LYS A 860 55.00 -26.79 7.04
N ARG A 861 55.30 -25.54 7.42
CA ARG A 861 54.54 -24.80 8.44
C ARG A 861 53.18 -24.33 7.93
N ARG A 862 53.05 -24.08 6.62
CA ARG A 862 51.75 -23.82 5.98
C ARG A 862 50.85 -25.05 6.04
N LEU A 863 51.38 -26.22 5.67
CA LEU A 863 50.66 -27.50 5.75
C LEU A 863 50.31 -27.84 7.20
N GLY A 864 51.21 -27.58 8.16
CA GLY A 864 50.93 -27.76 9.59
C GLY A 864 49.83 -26.84 10.12
N ALA A 865 49.79 -25.57 9.71
CA ALA A 865 48.71 -24.65 10.08
C ALA A 865 47.37 -25.07 9.48
N VAL A 866 47.35 -25.51 8.21
CA VAL A 866 46.15 -26.06 7.56
C VAL A 866 45.68 -27.33 8.30
N ALA A 867 46.59 -28.25 8.62
CA ALA A 867 46.28 -29.46 9.38
C ALA A 867 45.73 -29.14 10.77
N LEU A 868 46.27 -28.14 11.47
CA LEU A 868 45.78 -27.69 12.77
C LEU A 868 44.39 -27.04 12.67
N SER A 869 44.15 -26.23 11.64
CA SER A 869 42.84 -25.65 11.37
C SER A 869 41.80 -26.70 11.01
N LEU A 870 42.18 -27.72 10.23
CA LEU A 870 41.33 -28.87 9.93
C LEU A 870 41.07 -29.73 11.16
N ALA A 871 42.06 -29.92 12.04
CA ALA A 871 41.92 -30.62 13.31
C ALA A 871 41.03 -29.85 14.31
N ALA A 872 41.14 -28.53 14.36
CA ALA A 872 40.26 -27.68 15.16
C ALA A 872 38.82 -27.69 14.62
N LEU A 873 38.66 -27.64 13.29
CA LEU A 873 37.35 -27.80 12.64
C LEU A 873 36.76 -29.19 12.91
N ALA A 874 37.57 -30.24 12.83
CA ALA A 874 37.20 -31.61 13.17
C ALA A 874 36.84 -31.75 14.67
N GLY A 875 37.54 -31.04 15.57
CA GLY A 875 37.23 -30.99 16.99
C GLY A 875 35.90 -30.29 17.28
N ILE A 876 35.62 -29.17 16.61
CA ILE A 876 34.32 -28.48 16.67
C ILE A 876 33.20 -29.41 16.14
N VAL A 877 33.48 -30.12 15.06
CA VAL A 877 32.62 -31.16 14.47
C VAL A 877 32.34 -32.28 15.49
N LEU A 878 33.36 -32.79 16.17
CA LEU A 878 33.20 -33.82 17.19
C LEU A 878 32.39 -33.34 18.41
N VAL A 879 32.60 -32.10 18.86
CA VAL A 879 31.90 -31.52 20.01
C VAL A 879 30.43 -31.19 19.69
N THR A 880 30.08 -30.94 18.42
CA THR A 880 28.73 -30.55 18.00
C THR A 880 27.81 -31.71 17.59
N GLY A 881 28.34 -32.94 17.49
CA GLY A 881 27.60 -34.17 17.21
C GLY A 881 27.39 -34.45 15.71
N VAL A 882 27.54 -35.72 15.30
CA VAL A 882 27.53 -36.18 13.90
C VAL A 882 26.18 -35.96 13.20
N ASP A 883 25.07 -36.06 13.92
CA ASP A 883 23.72 -35.83 13.37
C ASP A 883 23.47 -34.37 12.96
N ARG A 884 24.09 -33.42 13.66
CA ARG A 884 24.03 -31.99 13.30
C ARG A 884 24.97 -31.64 12.15
N ILE A 885 26.02 -32.44 11.92
CA ILE A 885 26.89 -32.32 10.75
C ILE A 885 26.19 -32.80 9.48
N GLY A 886 25.35 -33.83 9.58
CA GLY A 886 24.42 -34.21 8.52
C GLY A 886 23.54 -33.02 8.08
N GLN A 887 23.10 -32.18 9.01
CA GLN A 887 22.36 -30.94 8.72
C GLN A 887 23.25 -29.79 8.23
N LEU A 888 24.49 -29.67 8.71
CA LEU A 888 25.48 -28.67 8.26
C LEU A 888 25.98 -28.92 6.82
N LEU A 889 26.16 -30.20 6.44
CA LEU A 889 26.66 -30.64 5.13
C LEU A 889 25.54 -31.00 4.14
N ARG A 890 24.27 -31.13 4.59
CA ARG A 890 23.12 -31.17 3.69
C ARG A 890 22.90 -29.81 3.05
N ILE A 891 23.40 -29.67 1.83
CA ILE A 891 22.88 -28.71 0.85
C ILE A 891 21.42 -29.16 0.56
N GLY A 892 20.46 -28.74 1.39
CA GLY A 892 19.07 -29.15 1.18
C GLY A 892 18.07 -28.92 2.31
N ASP A 893 18.44 -28.99 3.58
CA ASP A 893 17.42 -29.04 4.65
C ASP A 893 17.37 -27.78 5.51
N SER A 894 16.46 -26.88 5.14
CA SER A 894 15.69 -26.04 6.06
C SER A 894 14.44 -25.55 5.33
N GLY A 895 13.39 -26.38 5.23
CA GLY A 895 12.05 -25.98 4.77
C GLY A 895 11.91 -25.40 3.35
N ALA A 896 13.01 -25.26 2.61
CA ALA A 896 13.09 -24.45 1.42
C ALA A 896 12.71 -25.23 0.16
N VAL A 897 11.87 -24.58 -0.63
CA VAL A 897 11.94 -24.60 -2.10
C VAL A 897 13.36 -24.89 -2.59
N SER A 898 13.50 -25.73 -3.62
CA SER A 898 14.79 -25.90 -4.29
C SER A 898 15.31 -24.54 -4.76
N ARG A 899 16.45 -24.04 -4.24
CA ARG A 899 17.08 -22.80 -4.74
C ARG A 899 17.27 -22.82 -6.26
N LEU A 900 17.40 -24.01 -6.84
CA LEU A 900 17.42 -24.21 -8.28
C LEU A 900 16.10 -23.80 -8.95
N ALA A 901 14.95 -24.02 -8.31
CA ALA A 901 13.65 -23.55 -8.78
C ALA A 901 13.53 -22.02 -8.74
N ILE A 902 14.06 -21.37 -7.69
CA ILE A 902 14.12 -19.90 -7.60
C ILE A 902 15.06 -19.35 -8.68
N TRP A 903 16.22 -20.00 -8.89
CA TRP A 903 17.17 -19.62 -9.94
C TRP A 903 16.61 -19.80 -11.35
N ASP A 904 15.87 -20.89 -11.58
CA ASP A 904 15.17 -21.10 -12.86
C ASP A 904 14.09 -20.03 -13.08
N SER A 905 13.37 -19.63 -12.02
CA SER A 905 12.41 -18.53 -12.07
C SER A 905 13.10 -17.21 -12.45
N GLY A 906 14.23 -16.89 -11.80
CA GLY A 906 15.03 -15.71 -12.11
C GLY A 906 15.66 -15.75 -13.51
N TRP A 907 16.09 -16.93 -13.98
CA TRP A 907 16.61 -17.12 -15.34
C TRP A 907 15.54 -16.86 -16.39
N ARG A 908 14.32 -17.37 -16.20
CA ARG A 908 13.19 -17.13 -17.11
C ARG A 908 12.78 -15.66 -17.13
N MET A 909 12.69 -15.03 -15.97
CA MET A 909 12.42 -13.60 -15.85
C MET A 909 13.50 -12.76 -16.54
N GLY A 910 14.76 -13.11 -16.33
CA GLY A 910 15.90 -12.48 -17.00
C GLY A 910 15.88 -12.70 -18.50
N ARG A 911 15.41 -13.85 -19.00
CA ARG A 911 15.29 -14.13 -20.44
C ARG A 911 14.24 -13.25 -21.11
N ASP A 912 13.09 -13.06 -20.46
CA ASP A 912 11.98 -12.31 -21.03
C ASP A 912 12.25 -10.80 -20.99
N SER A 913 12.97 -10.33 -19.96
CA SER A 913 13.43 -8.93 -19.82
C SER A 913 14.95 -8.78 -20.00
N TRP A 914 15.53 -9.44 -21.02
CA TRP A 914 16.98 -9.64 -21.13
C TRP A 914 17.85 -8.38 -21.19
N LEU A 915 17.39 -7.31 -21.86
CA LEU A 915 18.24 -6.15 -22.12
C LEU A 915 18.26 -5.14 -20.97
N PHE A 916 17.09 -4.81 -20.42
CA PHE A 916 16.91 -3.77 -19.39
C PHE A 916 16.45 -4.29 -18.02
N GLY A 917 16.10 -5.57 -17.91
CA GLY A 917 15.56 -6.15 -16.69
C GLY A 917 14.12 -5.72 -16.42
N VAL A 918 13.56 -6.19 -15.30
CA VAL A 918 12.23 -5.79 -14.80
C VAL A 918 12.28 -4.56 -13.90
N GLY A 919 13.49 -4.03 -13.64
CA GLY A 919 13.73 -2.89 -12.76
C GLY A 919 14.18 -3.29 -11.35
N PRO A 920 14.90 -2.41 -10.62
CA PRO A 920 15.29 -2.66 -9.23
C PRO A 920 14.09 -2.97 -8.33
N ASP A 921 14.21 -3.91 -7.38
CA ASP A 921 13.15 -4.30 -6.42
C ASP A 921 11.83 -4.80 -7.06
N ASN A 922 11.83 -5.14 -8.35
CA ASN A 922 10.66 -5.70 -9.03
C ASN A 922 10.67 -7.24 -9.09
N PHE A 923 11.69 -7.91 -8.53
CA PHE A 923 11.70 -9.37 -8.53
C PHE A 923 10.47 -9.92 -7.81
N LEU A 924 10.13 -9.43 -6.61
CA LEU A 924 8.94 -9.89 -5.86
C LEU A 924 7.65 -9.75 -6.67
N THR A 925 7.50 -8.64 -7.40
CA THR A 925 6.27 -8.31 -8.12
C THR A 925 6.07 -9.22 -9.32
N HIS A 926 7.15 -9.67 -9.96
CA HIS A 926 7.09 -10.61 -11.07
C HIS A 926 7.30 -12.06 -10.66
N TYR A 927 7.86 -12.33 -9.48
CA TYR A 927 8.31 -13.67 -9.09
C TYR A 927 7.21 -14.72 -9.23
N ARG A 928 5.96 -14.36 -8.88
CA ARG A 928 4.79 -15.23 -8.99
C ARG A 928 4.49 -15.68 -10.42
N GLU A 929 4.77 -14.86 -11.43
CA GLU A 929 4.59 -15.21 -12.86
C GLU A 929 5.58 -16.30 -13.29
N TYR A 930 6.78 -16.29 -12.73
CA TYR A 930 7.88 -17.20 -13.08
C TYR A 930 8.06 -18.34 -12.08
N MET A 931 7.32 -18.31 -10.96
CA MET A 931 7.47 -19.21 -9.83
C MET A 931 7.18 -20.65 -10.26
N ARG A 932 8.15 -21.53 -10.01
CA ARG A 932 7.97 -22.95 -10.27
C ARG A 932 7.04 -23.59 -9.24
N PRO A 933 6.30 -24.66 -9.58
CA PRO A 933 5.44 -25.35 -8.62
C PRO A 933 6.18 -25.74 -7.35
N GLU A 934 7.43 -26.18 -7.44
CA GLU A 934 8.27 -26.57 -6.30
C GLU A 934 8.64 -25.39 -5.37
N ALA A 935 8.39 -24.16 -5.84
CA ALA A 935 8.66 -22.92 -5.15
C ALA A 935 7.46 -22.29 -4.42
N TRP A 936 6.31 -22.97 -4.42
CA TRP A 936 5.06 -22.45 -3.85
C TRP A 936 5.12 -22.11 -2.35
N ARG A 937 6.03 -22.75 -1.58
CA ARG A 937 6.17 -22.54 -0.13
C ARG A 937 6.73 -21.17 0.24
N GLU A 938 7.39 -20.50 -0.69
CA GLU A 938 7.95 -19.17 -0.48
C GLU A 938 7.50 -18.22 -1.61
N PRO A 939 6.19 -17.92 -1.72
CA PRO A 939 5.63 -17.17 -2.85
C PRO A 939 5.94 -15.67 -2.81
N ASN A 940 6.55 -15.22 -1.71
CA ASN A 940 6.84 -13.81 -1.43
C ASN A 940 8.36 -13.55 -1.32
N ILE A 941 9.18 -14.32 -2.04
CA ILE A 941 10.63 -14.06 -2.15
C ILE A 941 10.87 -12.80 -2.96
N SER A 942 11.75 -11.93 -2.46
CA SER A 942 12.05 -10.65 -3.08
C SER A 942 13.31 -10.61 -3.95
N HIS A 943 14.05 -11.72 -4.08
CA HIS A 943 15.23 -11.80 -4.95
C HIS A 943 15.64 -13.25 -5.25
N PRO A 944 16.38 -13.50 -6.35
CA PRO A 944 16.72 -14.86 -6.77
C PRO A 944 17.82 -15.55 -5.93
N HIS A 945 18.30 -14.94 -4.84
CA HIS A 945 19.40 -15.49 -4.01
C HIS A 945 20.67 -15.80 -4.82
N ASN A 946 20.96 -14.99 -5.83
CA ASN A 946 22.18 -15.08 -6.63
C ASN A 946 22.48 -13.70 -7.23
N LEU A 947 23.65 -13.14 -6.93
CA LEU A 947 24.06 -11.79 -7.34
C LEU A 947 24.00 -11.59 -8.86
N VAL A 948 24.38 -12.60 -9.65
CA VAL A 948 24.42 -12.49 -11.12
C VAL A 948 23.00 -12.46 -11.67
N LEU A 949 22.15 -13.39 -11.20
CA LEU A 949 20.74 -13.42 -11.60
C LEU A 949 20.01 -12.16 -11.15
N ASP A 950 20.25 -11.71 -9.91
CA ASP A 950 19.63 -10.50 -9.39
C ASP A 950 20.06 -9.26 -10.19
N ALA A 951 21.36 -9.12 -10.47
CA ALA A 951 21.83 -8.01 -11.29
C ALA A 951 21.27 -8.03 -12.72
N TRP A 952 21.13 -9.23 -13.31
CA TRP A 952 20.55 -9.37 -14.63
C TRP A 952 19.05 -9.07 -14.64
N VAL A 953 18.29 -9.62 -13.68
CA VAL A 953 16.85 -9.43 -13.60
C VAL A 953 16.51 -7.98 -13.22
N SER A 954 17.22 -7.40 -12.26
CA SER A 954 16.96 -6.05 -11.76
C SER A 954 17.41 -4.95 -12.72
N LEU A 955 18.51 -5.13 -13.49
CA LEU A 955 19.12 -4.08 -14.30
C LEU A 955 19.34 -4.44 -15.78
N GLY A 956 18.95 -5.64 -16.19
CA GLY A 956 19.18 -6.17 -17.54
C GLY A 956 20.64 -6.52 -17.81
N LEU A 957 20.89 -7.04 -19.01
CA LEU A 957 22.24 -7.39 -19.46
C LEU A 957 23.17 -6.17 -19.44
N ILE A 958 22.65 -4.97 -19.75
CA ILE A 958 23.42 -3.72 -19.70
C ILE A 958 23.91 -3.44 -18.28
N GLY A 959 23.01 -3.53 -17.29
CA GLY A 959 23.37 -3.32 -15.89
C GLY A 959 24.31 -4.39 -15.34
N LEU A 960 24.10 -5.65 -15.71
CA LEU A 960 25.01 -6.75 -15.36
C LEU A 960 26.42 -6.50 -15.92
N LEU A 961 26.55 -6.13 -17.20
CA LEU A 961 27.84 -5.82 -17.82
C LEU A 961 28.50 -4.59 -17.18
N ALA A 962 27.73 -3.59 -16.78
CA ALA A 962 28.24 -2.43 -16.06
C ALA A 962 28.77 -2.82 -14.66
N LEU A 963 28.07 -3.70 -13.94
CA LEU A 963 28.54 -4.24 -12.66
C LEU A 963 29.83 -5.06 -12.84
N ILE A 964 29.89 -5.90 -13.87
CA ILE A 964 31.10 -6.66 -14.22
C ILE A 964 32.26 -5.70 -14.53
N ALA A 965 32.03 -4.61 -15.26
CA ALA A 965 33.05 -3.61 -15.54
C ALA A 965 33.61 -2.96 -14.26
N VAL A 966 32.74 -2.65 -13.29
CA VAL A 966 33.14 -2.16 -11.95
C VAL A 966 34.03 -3.19 -11.23
N LEU A 967 33.65 -4.47 -11.25
CA LEU A 967 34.43 -5.55 -10.63
C LEU A 967 35.78 -5.78 -11.34
N VAL A 968 35.81 -5.72 -12.67
CA VAL A 968 37.05 -5.82 -13.46
C VAL A 968 38.00 -4.67 -13.13
N LEU A 969 37.48 -3.44 -13.01
CA LEU A 969 38.29 -2.29 -12.60
C LEU A 969 38.84 -2.44 -11.19
N PHE A 970 38.03 -2.94 -10.25
CA PHE A 970 38.46 -3.25 -8.89
C PHE A 970 39.67 -4.21 -8.91
N TRP A 971 39.54 -5.36 -9.58
CA TRP A 971 40.61 -6.37 -9.62
C TRP A 971 41.85 -5.90 -10.39
N ARG A 972 41.67 -5.07 -11.43
CA ARG A 972 42.79 -4.49 -12.18
C ARG A 972 43.60 -3.53 -11.32
N ASP A 973 42.93 -2.64 -10.59
CA ASP A 973 43.59 -1.67 -9.72
C ASP A 973 44.21 -2.37 -8.50
N TRP A 974 43.54 -3.39 -7.96
CA TRP A 974 44.09 -4.27 -6.94
C TRP A 974 45.43 -4.91 -7.37
N ARG A 975 45.53 -5.44 -8.61
CA ARG A 975 46.78 -6.07 -9.12
C ARG A 975 47.97 -5.11 -9.08
N ARG A 976 47.74 -3.80 -9.22
CA ARG A 976 48.77 -2.75 -9.18
C ARG A 976 49.21 -2.44 -7.75
N ILE A 977 48.32 -2.60 -6.77
CA ILE A 977 48.59 -2.26 -5.36
C ILE A 977 48.99 -3.45 -4.48
N ARG A 978 48.90 -4.69 -4.97
CA ARG A 978 49.10 -5.90 -4.14
C ARG A 978 50.51 -6.13 -3.58
N ARG A 979 51.55 -5.45 -4.09
CA ARG A 979 52.97 -5.67 -3.70
C ARG A 979 53.64 -4.41 -3.15
N VAL A 980 54.30 -4.42 -2.00
CA VAL A 980 55.08 -3.28 -1.48
C VAL A 980 56.58 -3.50 -1.78
N GLY A 981 57.26 -2.49 -2.35
CA GLY A 981 58.71 -2.50 -2.56
C GLY A 981 59.25 -3.76 -3.25
N ALA A 982 60.43 -4.25 -2.82
CA ALA A 982 61.16 -5.41 -3.35
C ALA A 982 60.48 -6.78 -3.10
N GLY A 983 59.18 -6.90 -3.39
CA GLY A 983 58.46 -8.19 -3.43
C GLY A 983 57.55 -8.52 -2.25
N GLY A 984 57.43 -7.63 -1.24
CA GLY A 984 56.52 -7.85 -0.09
C GLY A 984 55.04 -7.77 -0.49
N SER A 985 54.15 -8.50 0.18
CA SER A 985 52.70 -8.41 -0.06
C SER A 985 52.08 -7.29 0.78
N ASP A 986 51.20 -6.47 0.20
CA ASP A 986 50.56 -5.34 0.89
C ASP A 986 49.34 -5.81 1.71
N PRO A 987 49.36 -5.74 3.06
CA PRO A 987 48.26 -6.27 3.86
C PRO A 987 46.92 -5.60 3.59
N LEU A 988 46.88 -4.27 3.39
CA LEU A 988 45.63 -3.55 3.15
C LEU A 988 45.02 -3.91 1.79
N ALA A 989 45.85 -4.09 0.76
CA ALA A 989 45.38 -4.54 -0.54
C ALA A 989 44.79 -5.96 -0.49
N PHE A 990 45.42 -6.87 0.26
CA PHE A 990 44.90 -8.23 0.45
C PHE A 990 43.65 -8.28 1.34
N GLY A 991 43.50 -7.36 2.30
CA GLY A 991 42.26 -7.18 3.05
C GLY A 991 41.09 -6.74 2.18
N LEU A 992 41.30 -5.75 1.30
CA LEU A 992 40.32 -5.28 0.32
C LEU A 992 39.89 -6.41 -0.64
N ALA A 993 40.86 -7.14 -1.18
CA ALA A 993 40.57 -8.31 -2.02
C ALA A 993 39.85 -9.42 -1.25
N GLY A 994 40.21 -9.66 0.01
CA GLY A 994 39.53 -10.63 0.87
C GLY A 994 38.06 -10.26 1.12
N ALA A 995 37.78 -9.00 1.42
CA ALA A 995 36.41 -8.51 1.60
C ALA A 995 35.56 -8.63 0.32
N MET A 996 36.14 -8.28 -0.84
CA MET A 996 35.46 -8.44 -2.13
C MET A 996 35.25 -9.92 -2.49
N ALA A 997 36.26 -10.78 -2.25
CA ALA A 997 36.15 -12.22 -2.48
C ALA A 997 35.08 -12.86 -1.59
N ALA A 998 34.97 -12.46 -0.32
CA ALA A 998 33.91 -12.90 0.58
C ALA A 998 32.52 -12.54 0.02
N ALA A 999 32.33 -11.27 -0.37
CA ALA A 999 31.06 -10.78 -0.92
C ALA A 999 30.64 -11.51 -2.21
N LEU A 1000 31.60 -11.77 -3.12
CA LEU A 1000 31.32 -12.49 -4.37
C LEU A 1000 31.05 -13.98 -4.13
N THR A 1001 31.76 -14.61 -3.19
CA THR A 1001 31.57 -16.04 -2.85
C THR A 1001 30.18 -16.27 -2.26
N HIS A 1002 29.77 -15.46 -1.30
CA HIS A 1002 28.42 -15.53 -0.74
C HIS A 1002 27.37 -15.13 -1.79
N GLY A 1003 27.70 -14.20 -2.70
CA GLY A 1003 26.85 -13.77 -3.82
C GLY A 1003 26.43 -14.87 -4.78
N LEU A 1004 27.09 -16.03 -4.78
CA LEU A 1004 26.66 -17.18 -5.57
C LEU A 1004 25.42 -17.87 -5.01
N VAL A 1005 25.11 -17.67 -3.73
CA VAL A 1005 24.07 -18.42 -3.00
C VAL A 1005 23.15 -17.55 -2.16
N ASP A 1006 23.37 -16.24 -2.15
CA ASP A 1006 22.50 -15.24 -1.55
C ASP A 1006 22.65 -13.88 -2.26
N HIS A 1007 21.84 -12.93 -1.84
CA HIS A 1007 21.78 -11.61 -2.43
C HIS A 1007 22.74 -10.62 -1.73
N THR A 1008 23.82 -10.24 -2.41
CA THR A 1008 24.99 -9.56 -1.79
C THR A 1008 25.23 -8.11 -2.18
N TYR A 1009 24.34 -7.50 -2.96
CA TYR A 1009 24.50 -6.12 -3.46
C TYR A 1009 23.28 -5.22 -3.26
N PHE A 1010 22.07 -5.62 -3.68
CA PHE A 1010 20.87 -4.77 -3.69
C PHE A 1010 20.23 -4.52 -2.31
N LEU A 1011 21.06 -4.39 -1.28
CA LEU A 1011 20.69 -3.85 0.02
C LEU A 1011 21.55 -2.59 0.25
N PRO A 1012 20.98 -1.48 0.76
CA PRO A 1012 21.69 -0.20 0.85
C PRO A 1012 23.05 -0.30 1.55
N GLU A 1013 23.13 -1.05 2.65
CA GLU A 1013 24.36 -1.26 3.43
C GLU A 1013 25.42 -2.08 2.67
N LEU A 1014 24.99 -3.03 1.85
CA LEU A 1014 25.89 -3.89 1.08
C LEU A 1014 26.42 -3.17 -0.15
N ALA A 1015 25.56 -2.42 -0.85
CA ALA A 1015 25.95 -1.52 -1.92
C ALA A 1015 26.95 -0.46 -1.41
N ALA A 1016 26.63 0.23 -0.31
CA ALA A 1016 27.52 1.22 0.30
C ALA A 1016 28.88 0.60 0.69
N THR A 1017 28.91 -0.63 1.20
CA THR A 1017 30.15 -1.36 1.51
C THR A 1017 30.96 -1.65 0.25
N LEU A 1018 30.34 -2.19 -0.82
CA LEU A 1018 31.03 -2.47 -2.08
C LEU A 1018 31.67 -1.21 -2.66
N TRP A 1019 30.92 -0.11 -2.69
CA TRP A 1019 31.38 1.19 -3.20
C TRP A 1019 32.47 1.81 -2.31
N THR A 1020 32.44 1.57 -1.00
CA THR A 1020 33.53 1.93 -0.08
C THR A 1020 34.82 1.16 -0.40
N LEU A 1021 34.74 -0.15 -0.63
CA LEU A 1021 35.89 -0.98 -1.02
C LEU A 1021 36.45 -0.54 -2.38
N ALA A 1022 35.58 -0.23 -3.34
CA ALA A 1022 35.97 0.28 -4.65
C ALA A 1022 36.70 1.63 -4.56
N ALA A 1023 36.19 2.57 -3.75
CA ALA A 1023 36.84 3.85 -3.53
C ALA A 1023 38.22 3.70 -2.87
N ALA A 1024 38.35 2.79 -1.90
CA ALA A 1024 39.61 2.50 -1.22
C ALA A 1024 40.68 1.91 -2.18
N VAL A 1025 40.31 0.96 -3.05
CA VAL A 1025 41.23 0.41 -4.06
C VAL A 1025 41.63 1.47 -5.08
N ALA A 1026 40.66 2.26 -5.56
CA ALA A 1026 40.94 3.34 -6.52
C ALA A 1026 41.91 4.38 -5.94
N ALA A 1027 41.71 4.78 -4.68
CA ALA A 1027 42.59 5.74 -3.98
C ALA A 1027 44.03 5.21 -3.83
N LEU A 1028 44.21 3.96 -3.42
CA LEU A 1028 45.55 3.35 -3.30
C LEU A 1028 46.27 3.23 -4.66
N ALA A 1029 45.53 2.97 -5.73
CA ALA A 1029 46.10 2.82 -7.06
C ALA A 1029 46.61 4.16 -7.63
N ILE A 1030 45.95 5.27 -7.30
CA ILE A 1030 46.39 6.63 -7.68
C ILE A 1030 47.65 7.01 -6.92
N GLY A 1031 47.69 6.77 -5.61
CA GLY A 1031 48.85 7.11 -4.78
C GLY A 1031 50.16 6.48 -5.28
N ARG A 1032 50.12 5.23 -5.77
CA ARG A 1032 51.30 4.57 -6.35
C ARG A 1032 51.73 5.10 -7.72
N ALA A 1033 50.80 5.57 -8.53
CA ALA A 1033 51.15 6.16 -9.82
C ALA A 1033 51.93 7.48 -9.64
N ALA A 1034 51.75 8.16 -8.51
CA ALA A 1034 52.52 9.36 -8.14
C ALA A 1034 53.89 9.04 -7.48
N GLU A 1035 54.10 7.81 -7.00
CA GLU A 1035 55.36 7.37 -6.34
C GLU A 1035 56.32 6.64 -7.30
N ALA A 1036 55.91 6.33 -8.54
CA ALA A 1036 56.80 5.74 -9.53
C ALA A 1036 57.82 6.79 -10.01
N PRO A 1037 59.14 6.50 -10.01
CA PRO A 1037 60.11 7.43 -10.56
C PRO A 1037 59.81 7.63 -12.04
N ASP A 1038 59.78 8.90 -12.45
CA ASP A 1038 59.58 9.32 -13.82
C ASP A 1038 60.66 8.69 -14.71
N GLU A 1039 60.33 7.62 -15.43
CA GLU A 1039 61.25 6.95 -16.36
C GLU A 1039 61.71 7.90 -17.49
N SER A 1040 61.03 9.05 -17.68
CA SER A 1040 61.45 10.07 -18.65
C SER A 1040 62.73 10.83 -18.26
N LEU A 1041 63.18 10.73 -17.00
CA LEU A 1041 64.46 11.31 -16.57
C LEU A 1041 65.69 10.44 -16.88
N TRP A 1042 65.50 9.18 -17.32
CA TRP A 1042 66.62 8.28 -17.69
C TRP A 1042 66.89 8.21 -19.21
N GLU A 1043 65.99 8.75 -20.05
CA GLU A 1043 66.21 8.83 -21.50
C GLU A 1043 67.07 10.03 -21.92
N SER A 1044 67.15 11.10 -21.11
CA SER A 1044 68.01 12.26 -21.40
C SER A 1044 69.50 12.03 -21.12
N ALA A 1045 69.88 10.90 -20.50
CA ALA A 1045 71.27 10.55 -20.17
C ALA A 1045 71.95 9.63 -21.20
N ARG A 1046 71.30 9.29 -22.33
CA ARG A 1046 71.82 8.35 -23.34
C ARG A 1046 72.23 8.96 -24.69
N HIS A 1047 72.45 10.27 -24.76
CA HIS A 1047 73.12 10.88 -25.90
C HIS A 1047 74.46 11.49 -25.49
N PRO A 1048 75.59 10.79 -25.71
CA PRO A 1048 76.90 11.41 -25.75
C PRO A 1048 77.25 11.74 -27.20
N THR A 1049 77.18 13.02 -27.58
CA THR A 1049 77.84 13.57 -28.79
C THR A 1049 78.04 15.07 -28.53
N THR A 1050 79.28 15.52 -28.27
CA THR A 1050 80.23 16.11 -29.25
C THR A 1050 79.71 17.36 -29.91
#